data_AF-A0A2P6TJB4-F1
#
_entry.id   AF-A0A2P6TJB4-F1
#
_cell.length_a   1.000
_cell.length_b   1.000
_cell.length_c   1.000
_cell.angle_alpha   90.00
_cell.angle_beta   90.00
_cell.angle_gamma   90.00
#
_symmetry.space_group_name_H-M   'P 1'
#
loop_
_entity.id
_entity.type
_entity.pdbx_description
1 polymer ?
#
loop_
_entity_poly.entity_id
_entity_poly.type
_entity_poly.pdbx_seq_one_letter_code
_entity_poly.pdbx_strand_id
1 'polypeptide(L)'
;MTGKEVSYSRQWDDLFDEAPLKAPLPRLDTKRCLPSPSMELQAREPGAKLVPFTQDIWVLPKLRNWLFREPWSFYDIVTTGSILGLHLVCLAAPWTFTWPALWWGAALFFACGGLGIDVSFHRQLTHRSFDSPKWLEYLLAFLGTCGLEMDPISWVRHHRFHHRNTDRALDPHSSYEGFFWSHCGWLMHSKVLDARAGDDWIVSDLKGQLFYRVLEYTYPLVAVAQYLALWYYGGWPGVVWAGAVRQVLIACHIWGSRPYNTGDLSSNVWWLALATFGEAWHNNHHAFPSSARHGLEWWEVDVCWWVIRALQAVGLVWDVRLPTVAQKQKLLKKKTNGSKPGSTPVPTNGGKAAPEPRPAVTVALLAACAAAQQAAADHAPAAASNGHGKGQSTEISSSIVLAVPTDYLLDGSGRSKCMDMVDRASEFNVKRLQFVPTLFWVDTGPEDPPPGFDRSCKSADFLSTYYCYNRFNATTVKHFCYDRDNCGGPPQQWEIDRFRDALQKCMQLATSKGHDLSVNLHIDDATQLGGWRNTLNFDPLELYSRVWVTMQGEMGATIFFNSQQWQQVASDLRARMGGNGNVQVGVGINNAKLCGCILVPIVDQREFLAQFPAAFEVVKGEFDLPAIQNFFRNAIDFVSLSAYVPQATIDFQPCDMEGLMSRLDEEFQYYGLTLKQLQADGIEIHWGEFGVGGGTSPTGDKKATTAEEAAYTPFFGMSGPYTREKDPFILYDLAQPSPTAHYLAQGGCQYHVSHVYVWNLESWDVQAIYPISTTSEGSYRDPAIVQIINDHNSGRA
;
A
#
# COMPACT_ATOMS: atom_id res chain seq x y z
N MET A 1 12.16 5.58 20.74
CA MET A 1 11.62 5.75 22.12
C MET A 1 10.83 4.50 22.45
N THR A 2 11.11 3.86 23.58
CA THR A 2 10.31 2.73 24.07
C THR A 2 8.86 3.18 24.20
N GLY A 3 7.98 2.63 23.35
CA GLY A 3 6.56 3.01 23.32
C GLY A 3 5.88 2.53 24.59
N LYS A 4 6.02 3.28 25.69
CA LYS A 4 5.27 3.02 26.92
C LYS A 4 3.79 3.07 26.57
N GLU A 5 3.06 1.99 26.88
CA GLU A 5 1.61 2.02 26.89
C GLU A 5 1.13 3.23 27.72
N VAL A 6 0.12 3.92 27.22
CA VAL A 6 -0.40 5.16 27.80
C VAL A 6 -1.93 5.10 27.87
N SER A 7 -2.52 5.64 28.93
CA SER A 7 -3.98 5.79 29.05
C SER A 7 -4.45 6.99 28.24
N TYR A 8 -5.73 7.02 27.87
CA TYR A 8 -6.33 8.19 27.20
C TYR A 8 -6.19 9.44 28.08
N SER A 9 -6.45 9.27 29.38
CA SER A 9 -6.37 10.34 30.38
C SER A 9 -5.00 10.99 30.43
N ARG A 10 -3.94 10.19 30.29
CA ARG A 10 -2.57 10.71 30.29
C ARG A 10 -2.22 11.42 28.99
N GLN A 11 -2.64 10.91 27.83
CA GLN A 11 -2.50 11.64 26.56
C GLN A 11 -3.22 12.99 26.61
N TRP A 12 -4.39 13.01 27.23
CA TRP A 12 -5.15 14.23 27.44
C TRP A 12 -4.35 15.23 28.29
N ASP A 13 -3.88 14.80 29.46
CA ASP A 13 -3.13 15.66 30.38
C ASP A 13 -1.85 16.18 29.70
N ASP A 14 -1.11 15.34 28.97
CA ASP A 14 0.09 15.75 28.24
C ASP A 14 -0.20 16.85 27.19
N LEU A 15 -1.36 16.82 26.52
CA LEU A 15 -1.71 17.82 25.51
C LEU A 15 -2.34 19.08 26.10
N PHE A 16 -3.19 18.92 27.12
CA PHE A 16 -4.05 20.00 27.62
C PHE A 16 -3.60 20.57 28.96
N ASP A 17 -2.73 19.91 29.73
CA ASP A 17 -2.09 20.52 30.92
C ASP A 17 -0.79 21.25 30.57
N GLU A 18 -0.07 20.82 29.51
CA GLU A 18 1.02 21.63 28.91
C GLU A 18 0.47 22.89 28.21
N ALA A 19 -0.78 22.84 27.75
CA ALA A 19 -1.52 23.91 27.11
C ALA A 19 -2.91 24.09 27.76
N PRO A 20 -2.99 24.65 28.99
CA PRO A 20 -4.24 24.75 29.73
C PRO A 20 -5.35 25.35 28.87
N LEU A 21 -6.59 24.87 29.07
CA LEU A 21 -7.84 25.43 28.50
C LEU A 21 -8.14 26.88 28.96
N LYS A 22 -7.11 27.72 29.05
CA LYS A 22 -7.20 29.18 29.24
C LYS A 22 -7.26 29.79 27.85
N ALA A 23 -8.39 30.42 27.53
CA ALA A 23 -8.58 31.03 26.23
C ALA A 23 -7.52 32.13 25.96
N PRO A 24 -6.98 32.24 24.74
CA PRO A 24 -7.19 31.34 23.60
C PRO A 24 -6.42 30.02 23.75
N LEU A 25 -7.08 28.90 23.42
CA LEU A 25 -6.41 27.60 23.30
C LEU A 25 -5.33 27.71 22.22
N PRO A 26 -4.07 27.30 22.50
CA PRO A 26 -3.07 27.22 21.45
C PRO A 26 -3.49 26.15 20.44
N ARG A 27 -3.18 26.40 19.17
CA ARG A 27 -3.42 25.44 18.09
C ARG A 27 -2.53 24.22 18.33
N LEU A 28 -3.15 23.05 18.53
CA LEU A 28 -2.41 21.81 18.74
C LEU A 28 -1.79 21.36 17.42
N ASP A 29 -0.68 20.64 17.48
CA ASP A 29 -0.08 20.03 16.29
C ASP A 29 -0.95 18.85 15.83
N THR A 30 -1.88 19.12 14.92
CA THR A 30 -2.81 18.11 14.39
C THR A 30 -2.14 17.09 13.47
N LYS A 31 -0.87 17.32 13.06
CA LYS A 31 -0.09 16.37 12.26
C LYS A 31 0.58 15.31 13.13
N ARG A 32 0.77 15.58 14.42
CA ARG A 32 1.32 14.62 15.40
C ARG A 32 0.44 13.38 15.47
N CYS A 33 1.03 12.21 15.24
CA CYS A 33 0.38 10.93 15.51
C CYS A 33 0.57 10.55 16.98
N LEU A 34 -0.53 10.39 17.72
CA LEU A 34 -0.50 9.89 19.09
C LEU A 34 -0.57 8.35 19.08
N PRO A 35 0.10 7.66 20.02
CA PRO A 35 -0.08 6.21 20.17
C PRO A 35 -1.54 5.87 20.49
N SER A 36 -2.00 4.64 20.18
CA SER A 36 -3.34 4.23 20.62
C SER A 36 -3.38 4.09 22.15
N PRO A 37 -4.41 4.59 22.84
CA PRO A 37 -4.53 4.42 24.28
C PRO A 37 -4.76 2.96 24.67
N SER A 38 -4.15 2.52 25.77
CA SER A 38 -4.43 1.23 26.38
C SER A 38 -5.74 1.30 27.17
N MET A 39 -6.73 0.49 26.75
CA MET A 39 -8.00 0.33 27.47
C MET A 39 -7.77 -0.15 28.91
N GLU A 40 -6.80 -1.04 29.12
CA GLU A 40 -6.50 -1.59 30.44
C GLU A 40 -5.88 -0.54 31.37
N LEU A 41 -4.96 0.29 30.87
CA LEU A 41 -4.42 1.39 31.66
C LEU A 41 -5.48 2.44 31.96
N GLN A 42 -6.33 2.78 30.98
CA GLN A 42 -7.43 3.72 31.18
C GLN A 42 -8.44 3.23 32.22
N ALA A 43 -8.72 1.92 32.28
CA ALA A 43 -9.57 1.32 33.30
C ALA A 43 -8.97 1.38 34.71
N ARG A 44 -7.63 1.42 34.82
CA ARG A 44 -6.89 1.49 36.09
C ARG A 44 -6.67 2.92 36.59
N GLU A 45 -7.00 3.94 35.78
CA GLU A 45 -6.88 5.35 36.18
C GLU A 45 -7.76 5.65 37.42
N PRO A 46 -7.21 6.28 38.48
CA PRO A 46 -7.96 6.59 39.68
C PRO A 46 -9.20 7.45 39.38
N GLY A 47 -10.39 6.89 39.63
CA GLY A 47 -11.67 7.57 39.40
C GLY A 47 -12.29 7.34 38.02
N ALA A 48 -11.66 6.54 37.14
CA ALA A 48 -12.28 6.12 35.90
C ALA A 48 -13.57 5.32 36.16
N LYS A 49 -14.58 5.54 35.32
CA LYS A 49 -15.90 4.89 35.42
C LYS A 49 -16.25 4.25 34.09
N LEU A 50 -16.82 3.05 34.15
CA LEU A 50 -17.39 2.39 32.98
C LEU A 50 -18.60 3.19 32.47
N VAL A 51 -18.67 3.46 31.17
CA VAL A 51 -19.84 4.10 30.56
C VAL A 51 -21.03 3.14 30.66
N PRO A 52 -22.21 3.60 31.11
CA PRO A 52 -23.39 2.74 31.22
C PRO A 52 -23.67 1.95 29.93
N PHE A 53 -24.03 0.68 30.10
CA PHE A 53 -24.39 -0.25 29.02
C PHE A 53 -23.24 -0.61 28.04
N THR A 54 -22.00 -0.18 28.30
CA THR A 54 -20.79 -0.62 27.59
C THR A 54 -20.10 -1.78 28.32
N GLN A 55 -19.26 -2.55 27.60
CA GLN A 55 -18.51 -3.68 28.19
C GLN A 55 -17.11 -3.28 28.68
N ASP A 56 -16.50 -2.26 28.06
CA ASP A 56 -15.07 -1.99 28.17
C ASP A 56 -14.67 -0.51 27.96
N ILE A 57 -15.64 0.41 27.88
CA ILE A 57 -15.34 1.84 27.69
C ILE A 57 -15.25 2.54 29.05
N TRP A 58 -14.03 2.81 29.50
CA TRP A 58 -13.73 3.48 30.77
C TRP A 58 -13.39 4.94 30.56
N VAL A 59 -14.13 5.84 31.21
CA VAL A 59 -13.98 7.29 31.06
C VAL A 59 -13.56 7.93 32.36
N LEU A 60 -12.64 8.89 32.28
CA LEU A 60 -12.32 9.80 33.37
C LEU A 60 -12.66 11.21 32.88
N PRO A 61 -13.82 11.78 33.26
CA PRO A 61 -14.25 13.07 32.73
C PRO A 61 -13.24 14.19 33.05
N LYS A 62 -12.50 14.64 32.04
CA LYS A 62 -11.52 15.74 32.16
C LYS A 62 -12.19 17.11 32.02
N LEU A 63 -13.24 17.21 31.21
CA LEU A 63 -14.04 18.42 31.04
C LEU A 63 -15.06 18.56 32.19
N ARG A 64 -14.62 19.10 33.34
CA ARG A 64 -15.41 19.11 34.59
C ARG A 64 -16.73 19.90 34.55
N ASN A 65 -16.99 20.79 33.59
CA ASN A 65 -18.18 21.66 33.57
C ASN A 65 -18.61 22.05 32.13
N TRP A 66 -19.17 21.12 31.33
CA TRP A 66 -19.57 21.46 29.95
C TRP A 66 -20.60 22.59 29.88
N LEU A 67 -21.56 22.63 30.82
CA LEU A 67 -22.68 23.60 30.81
C LEU A 67 -22.26 25.00 31.27
N PHE A 68 -21.19 25.10 32.05
CA PHE A 68 -20.78 26.32 32.77
C PHE A 68 -19.35 26.74 32.42
N ARG A 69 -18.96 26.56 31.15
CA ARG A 69 -17.69 27.06 30.62
C ARG A 69 -17.86 28.50 30.15
N GLU A 70 -16.87 29.37 30.37
CA GLU A 70 -16.90 30.76 29.90
C GLU A 70 -15.61 31.19 29.17
N PRO A 71 -15.71 32.00 28.09
CA PRO A 71 -16.92 32.38 27.36
C PRO A 71 -17.16 31.49 26.12
N TRP A 72 -18.44 31.22 25.85
CA TRP A 72 -18.95 30.56 24.65
C TRP A 72 -18.65 31.38 23.40
N SER A 73 -18.32 30.72 22.29
CA SER A 73 -18.28 31.40 21.00
C SER A 73 -19.70 31.67 20.48
N PHE A 74 -19.84 32.58 19.52
CA PHE A 74 -21.11 32.77 18.81
C PHE A 74 -21.58 31.45 18.15
N TYR A 75 -20.65 30.68 17.59
CA TYR A 75 -20.94 29.37 16.99
C TYR A 75 -21.47 28.39 18.04
N ASP A 76 -20.87 28.33 19.23
CA ASP A 76 -21.32 27.46 20.31
C ASP A 76 -22.78 27.75 20.72
N ILE A 77 -23.13 29.04 20.82
CA ILE A 77 -24.48 29.50 21.18
C ILE A 77 -25.47 29.10 20.08
N VAL A 78 -25.15 29.38 18.82
CA VAL A 78 -26.03 29.08 17.68
C VAL A 78 -26.22 27.58 17.53
N THR A 79 -25.16 26.78 17.56
CA THR A 79 -25.22 25.32 17.41
C THR A 79 -26.02 24.70 18.55
N THR A 80 -25.74 25.06 19.80
CA THR A 80 -26.47 24.54 20.96
C THR A 80 -27.94 24.97 20.94
N GLY A 81 -28.22 26.24 20.63
CA GLY A 81 -29.58 26.75 20.50
C GLY A 81 -30.35 26.05 19.38
N SER A 82 -29.69 25.73 18.27
CA SER A 82 -30.29 24.99 17.15
C SER A 82 -30.61 23.54 17.56
N ILE A 83 -29.66 22.83 18.17
CA ILE A 83 -29.89 21.46 18.67
C ILE A 83 -31.06 21.44 19.65
N LEU A 84 -31.07 22.32 20.66
CA LEU A 84 -32.16 22.41 21.64
C LEU A 84 -33.49 22.78 20.97
N GLY A 85 -33.49 23.74 20.06
CA GLY A 85 -34.67 24.17 19.31
C GLY A 85 -35.28 23.02 18.50
N LEU A 86 -34.47 22.24 17.79
CA LEU A 86 -34.92 21.07 17.05
C LEU A 86 -35.59 20.03 17.96
N HIS A 87 -34.98 19.73 19.11
CA HIS A 87 -35.54 18.79 20.08
C HIS A 87 -36.87 19.30 20.67
N LEU A 88 -36.98 20.60 20.96
CA LEU A 88 -38.22 21.22 21.43
C LEU A 88 -39.32 21.17 20.35
N VAL A 89 -38.99 21.41 19.08
CA VAL A 89 -39.93 21.29 17.97
C VAL A 89 -40.40 19.83 17.80
N CYS A 90 -39.53 18.84 18.03
CA CYS A 90 -39.92 17.42 18.00
C CYS A 90 -40.98 17.06 19.05
N LEU A 91 -41.06 17.78 20.17
CA LEU A 91 -42.13 17.57 21.14
C LEU A 91 -43.51 17.81 20.51
N ALA A 92 -43.62 18.66 19.49
CA ALA A 92 -44.88 18.91 18.78
C ALA A 92 -45.32 17.76 17.84
N ALA A 93 -44.51 16.71 17.68
CA ALA A 93 -44.75 15.62 16.72
C ALA A 93 -46.12 14.92 16.89
N PRO A 94 -46.59 14.57 18.12
CA PRO A 94 -47.89 13.92 18.29
C PRO A 94 -49.08 14.76 17.80
N TRP A 95 -48.98 16.09 17.88
CA TRP A 95 -50.06 17.02 17.49
C TRP A 95 -50.01 17.45 16.03
N THR A 96 -48.92 17.14 15.33
CA THR A 96 -48.68 17.55 13.93
C THR A 96 -48.55 16.35 13.00
N PHE A 97 -48.81 15.14 13.49
CA PHE A 97 -48.70 13.91 12.72
C PHE A 97 -49.70 13.86 11.56
N THR A 98 -49.18 13.61 10.36
CA THR A 98 -49.96 13.22 9.19
C THR A 98 -49.15 12.21 8.38
N TRP A 99 -49.82 11.29 7.68
CA TRP A 99 -49.15 10.34 6.79
C TRP A 99 -48.30 11.02 5.70
N PRO A 100 -48.78 12.08 5.02
CA PRO A 100 -47.95 12.79 4.03
C PRO A 100 -46.69 13.41 4.64
N ALA A 101 -46.78 14.02 5.82
CA ALA A 101 -45.61 14.63 6.47
C ALA A 101 -44.60 13.57 6.93
N LEU A 102 -45.08 12.41 7.42
CA LEU A 102 -44.21 11.28 7.75
C LEU A 102 -43.45 10.77 6.52
N TRP A 103 -44.16 10.49 5.41
CA TRP A 103 -43.53 9.98 4.20
C TRP A 103 -42.60 10.99 3.53
N TRP A 104 -42.96 12.26 3.56
CA TRP A 104 -42.08 13.33 3.11
C TRP A 104 -40.82 13.41 3.97
N GLY A 105 -40.97 13.33 5.29
CA GLY A 105 -39.83 13.29 6.21
C GLY A 105 -38.95 12.06 6.00
N ALA A 106 -39.53 10.88 5.79
CA ALA A 106 -38.78 9.66 5.47
C ALA A 106 -38.03 9.77 4.13
N ALA A 107 -38.65 10.36 3.11
CA ALA A 107 -38.01 10.58 1.82
C ALA A 107 -36.82 11.56 1.94
N LEU A 108 -36.97 12.66 2.68
CA LEU A 108 -35.87 13.59 2.95
C LEU A 108 -34.82 13.02 3.90
N PHE A 109 -35.20 12.14 4.82
CA PHE A 109 -34.27 11.43 5.69
C PHE A 109 -33.36 10.51 4.86
N PHE A 110 -33.92 9.75 3.93
CA PHE A 110 -33.12 8.94 3.01
C PHE A 110 -32.32 9.77 2.00
N ALA A 111 -32.92 10.81 1.41
CA ALA A 111 -32.25 11.63 0.40
C ALA A 111 -31.09 12.45 1.00
N CYS A 112 -31.28 13.06 2.16
CA CYS A 112 -30.24 13.88 2.79
C CYS A 112 -29.29 13.06 3.65
N GLY A 113 -29.79 12.11 4.45
CA GLY A 113 -28.97 11.23 5.29
C GLY A 113 -28.30 10.14 4.46
N GLY A 114 -29.10 9.19 3.95
CA GLY A 114 -28.60 8.05 3.16
C GLY A 114 -27.80 8.44 1.92
N LEU A 115 -28.36 9.24 1.01
CA LEU A 115 -27.64 9.62 -0.22
C LEU A 115 -26.62 10.75 0.02
N GLY A 116 -26.98 11.71 0.85
CA GLY A 116 -26.19 12.91 1.06
C GLY A 116 -25.03 12.73 2.05
N ILE A 117 -25.32 12.31 3.28
CA ILE A 117 -24.29 12.09 4.30
C ILE A 117 -23.57 10.77 4.05
N ASP A 118 -24.29 9.65 4.00
CA ASP A 118 -23.68 8.32 4.02
C ASP A 118 -22.98 7.99 2.70
N VAL A 119 -23.69 8.14 1.56
CA VAL A 119 -23.09 7.88 0.23
C VAL A 119 -22.10 8.98 -0.16
N SER A 120 -22.41 10.26 0.02
CA SER A 120 -21.51 11.36 -0.38
C SER A 120 -20.46 11.70 0.67
N PHE A 121 -20.83 12.37 1.76
CA PHE A 121 -19.85 12.94 2.70
C PHE A 121 -18.95 11.86 3.29
N HIS A 122 -19.53 10.72 3.65
CA HIS A 122 -18.84 9.63 4.31
C HIS A 122 -18.10 8.72 3.31
N ARG A 123 -18.81 7.99 2.45
CA ARG A 123 -18.15 6.99 1.59
C ARG A 123 -17.37 7.61 0.44
N GLN A 124 -17.94 8.60 -0.26
CA GLN A 124 -17.33 9.20 -1.45
C GLN A 124 -16.27 10.25 -1.09
N LEU A 125 -16.64 11.34 -0.42
CA LEU A 125 -15.77 12.48 -0.18
C LEU A 125 -14.73 12.20 0.91
N THR A 126 -15.12 11.55 2.01
CA THR A 126 -14.16 11.24 3.08
C THR A 126 -13.24 10.08 2.70
N HIS A 127 -13.82 8.94 2.35
CA HIS A 127 -13.09 7.67 2.22
C HIS A 127 -12.71 7.27 0.80
N ARG A 128 -13.19 8.02 -0.21
CA ARG A 128 -12.90 7.78 -1.63
C ARG A 128 -13.20 6.33 -2.02
N SER A 129 -14.36 5.85 -1.57
CA SER A 129 -14.75 4.45 -1.72
C SER A 129 -15.17 4.10 -3.15
N PHE A 130 -15.47 5.11 -3.97
CA PHE A 130 -15.82 4.99 -5.37
C PHE A 130 -15.73 6.37 -6.06
N ASP A 131 -15.67 6.36 -7.39
CA ASP A 131 -15.68 7.56 -8.22
C ASP A 131 -17.01 7.71 -8.99
N SER A 132 -17.35 8.96 -9.35
CA SER A 132 -18.57 9.29 -10.10
C SER A 132 -18.38 10.56 -10.94
N PRO A 133 -19.24 10.85 -11.93
CA PRO A 133 -19.21 12.11 -12.66
C PRO A 133 -19.47 13.29 -11.72
N LYS A 134 -18.80 14.42 -11.96
CA LYS A 134 -18.87 15.59 -11.07
C LYS A 134 -20.28 16.13 -10.82
N TRP A 135 -21.19 16.03 -11.79
CA TRP A 135 -22.58 16.45 -11.58
C TRP A 135 -23.30 15.61 -10.54
N LEU A 136 -23.00 14.30 -10.46
CA LEU A 136 -23.60 13.38 -9.50
C LEU A 136 -22.96 13.56 -8.14
N GLU A 137 -21.63 13.66 -8.06
CA GLU A 137 -20.89 13.99 -6.84
C GLU A 137 -21.45 15.28 -6.20
N TYR A 138 -21.59 16.35 -6.99
CA TYR A 138 -22.11 17.64 -6.51
C TYR A 138 -23.58 17.58 -6.11
N LEU A 139 -24.42 16.82 -6.84
CA LEU A 139 -25.81 16.61 -6.46
C LEU A 139 -25.91 15.91 -5.09
N LEU A 140 -25.16 14.83 -4.91
CA LEU A 140 -25.15 14.08 -3.65
C LEU A 140 -24.59 14.93 -2.50
N ALA A 141 -23.53 15.70 -2.74
CA ALA A 141 -22.96 16.59 -1.74
C ALA A 141 -23.93 17.74 -1.35
N PHE A 142 -24.69 18.27 -2.31
CA PHE A 142 -25.74 19.24 -2.01
C PHE A 142 -26.85 18.62 -1.15
N LEU A 143 -27.28 17.38 -1.44
CA LEU A 143 -28.23 16.66 -0.60
C LEU A 143 -27.69 16.43 0.82
N GLY A 144 -26.39 16.14 0.97
CA GLY A 144 -25.73 16.03 2.27
C GLY A 144 -25.73 17.35 3.04
N THR A 145 -25.57 18.46 2.33
CA THR A 145 -25.67 19.81 2.93
C THR A 145 -27.08 20.07 3.48
N CYS A 146 -28.13 19.56 2.83
CA CYS A 146 -29.52 19.58 3.34
C CYS A 146 -29.78 18.59 4.51
N GLY A 147 -28.78 17.78 4.89
CA GLY A 147 -28.77 16.99 6.12
C GLY A 147 -28.61 17.85 7.37
N LEU A 148 -28.01 19.03 7.24
CA LEU A 148 -27.74 19.99 8.32
C LEU A 148 -26.79 19.46 9.41
N GLU A 149 -25.81 18.64 9.02
CA GLU A 149 -24.75 18.12 9.88
C GLU A 149 -23.40 18.84 9.69
N MET A 150 -23.43 20.13 9.35
CA MET A 150 -22.31 20.95 8.80
C MET A 150 -22.24 20.92 7.26
N ASP A 151 -21.46 21.86 6.72
CA ASP A 151 -21.10 21.90 5.31
C ASP A 151 -20.12 20.77 4.93
N PRO A 152 -20.00 20.39 3.64
CA PRO A 152 -19.17 19.28 3.20
C PRO A 152 -17.70 19.40 3.62
N ILE A 153 -17.12 20.61 3.61
CA ILE A 153 -15.72 20.81 3.96
C ILE A 153 -15.53 20.54 5.45
N SER A 154 -16.39 21.11 6.30
CA SER A 154 -16.32 20.91 7.74
C SER A 154 -16.61 19.47 8.14
N TRP A 155 -17.67 18.84 7.60
CA TRP A 155 -18.01 17.45 7.93
C TRP A 155 -16.85 16.50 7.59
N VAL A 156 -16.34 16.57 6.34
CA VAL A 156 -15.22 15.73 5.88
C VAL A 156 -13.94 16.01 6.68
N ARG A 157 -13.68 17.27 7.06
CA ARG A 157 -12.51 17.62 7.89
C ARG A 157 -12.58 16.91 9.24
N HIS A 158 -13.68 17.05 9.97
CA HIS A 158 -13.83 16.42 11.27
C HIS A 158 -13.80 14.90 11.18
N HIS A 159 -14.41 14.31 10.14
CA HIS A 159 -14.41 12.85 9.97
C HIS A 159 -13.03 12.28 9.61
N ARG A 160 -12.27 12.97 8.74
CA ARG A 160 -10.87 12.58 8.45
C ARG A 160 -9.98 12.70 9.68
N PHE A 161 -10.16 13.74 10.51
CA PHE A 161 -9.45 13.85 11.79
C PHE A 161 -9.84 12.76 12.78
N HIS A 162 -11.12 12.40 12.84
CA HIS A 162 -11.59 11.27 13.63
C HIS A 162 -10.90 9.97 13.22
N HIS A 163 -10.88 9.62 11.93
CA HIS A 163 -10.21 8.41 11.46
C HIS A 163 -8.68 8.43 11.67
N ARG A 164 -8.05 9.61 11.56
CA ARG A 164 -6.62 9.76 11.84
C ARG A 164 -6.30 9.56 13.32
N ASN A 165 -7.16 10.06 14.20
CA ASN A 165 -6.91 10.15 15.63
C ASN A 165 -7.87 9.29 16.47
N THR A 166 -8.52 8.28 15.90
CA THR A 166 -9.64 7.57 16.54
C THR A 166 -9.32 7.18 17.97
N ASP A 167 -10.20 7.57 18.88
CA ASP A 167 -10.13 7.34 20.33
C ASP A 167 -8.84 7.84 21.00
N ARG A 168 -8.09 8.77 20.38
CA ARG A 168 -6.94 9.48 20.97
C ARG A 168 -7.35 10.88 21.40
N ALA A 169 -6.50 11.55 22.17
CA ALA A 169 -6.82 12.88 22.70
C ALA A 169 -7.01 13.98 21.62
N LEU A 170 -6.55 13.77 20.38
CA LEU A 170 -6.80 14.64 19.23
C LEU A 170 -8.08 14.27 18.43
N ASP A 171 -8.77 13.18 18.77
CA ASP A 171 -10.06 12.85 18.15
C ASP A 171 -11.09 13.94 18.50
N PRO A 172 -11.79 14.56 17.52
CA PRO A 172 -12.84 15.55 17.82
C PRO A 172 -13.99 14.99 18.67
N HIS A 173 -14.28 13.69 18.59
CA HIS A 173 -15.45 13.08 19.25
C HIS A 173 -15.15 11.71 19.89
N SER A 174 -13.98 11.59 20.53
CA SER A 174 -13.55 10.37 21.24
C SER A 174 -14.61 9.83 22.20
N SER A 175 -14.80 8.49 22.19
CA SER A 175 -15.67 7.82 23.15
C SER A 175 -15.13 7.85 24.58
N TYR A 176 -13.81 8.07 24.77
CA TYR A 176 -13.17 8.17 26.08
C TYR A 176 -13.55 9.45 26.87
N GLU A 177 -14.20 10.42 26.22
CA GLU A 177 -14.76 11.62 26.87
C GLU A 177 -16.23 11.44 27.30
N GLY A 178 -16.80 10.28 26.99
CA GLY A 178 -18.14 9.88 27.43
C GLY A 178 -19.21 9.95 26.35
N PHE A 179 -20.36 9.35 26.67
CA PHE A 179 -21.50 9.23 25.76
C PHE A 179 -21.99 10.57 25.22
N PHE A 180 -22.19 11.56 26.09
CA PHE A 180 -22.70 12.85 25.63
C PHE A 180 -21.69 13.56 24.72
N TRP A 181 -20.40 13.50 25.05
CA TRP A 181 -19.36 14.12 24.23
C TRP A 181 -19.37 13.55 22.82
N SER A 182 -19.26 12.22 22.69
CA SER A 182 -19.27 11.50 21.41
C SER A 182 -20.61 11.59 20.66
N HIS A 183 -21.74 11.77 21.37
CA HIS A 183 -23.04 11.96 20.73
C HIS A 183 -23.21 13.32 20.07
N CYS A 184 -23.04 14.40 20.84
CA CYS A 184 -23.30 15.77 20.36
C CYS A 184 -22.55 16.86 21.14
N GLY A 185 -21.92 16.53 22.27
CA GLY A 185 -21.17 17.47 23.09
C GLY A 185 -20.05 18.19 22.34
N TRP A 186 -19.36 17.46 21.47
CA TRP A 186 -18.26 17.99 20.66
C TRP A 186 -18.70 19.14 19.74
N LEU A 187 -19.90 19.05 19.14
CA LEU A 187 -20.48 20.07 18.25
C LEU A 187 -20.67 21.42 18.95
N MET A 188 -20.90 21.37 20.27
CA MET A 188 -21.14 22.53 21.12
C MET A 188 -19.83 23.15 21.64
N HIS A 189 -18.66 22.73 21.12
CA HIS A 189 -17.33 23.13 21.58
C HIS A 189 -16.39 23.56 20.44
N SER A 190 -16.73 24.64 19.74
CA SER A 190 -16.02 25.14 18.55
C SER A 190 -14.53 25.36 18.78
N LYS A 191 -14.12 25.95 19.92
CA LYS A 191 -12.68 26.17 20.22
C LYS A 191 -11.89 24.87 20.38
N VAL A 192 -12.51 23.83 20.93
CA VAL A 192 -11.87 22.50 21.07
C VAL A 192 -11.79 21.84 19.71
N LEU A 193 -12.84 21.97 18.89
CA LEU A 193 -12.83 21.49 17.52
C LEU A 193 -11.77 22.18 16.67
N ASP A 194 -11.67 23.50 16.72
CA ASP A 194 -10.64 24.27 16.01
C ASP A 194 -9.24 23.83 16.44
N ALA A 195 -9.03 23.59 17.73
CA ALA A 195 -7.74 23.15 18.26
C ALA A 195 -7.35 21.73 17.80
N ARG A 196 -8.30 20.79 17.72
CA ARG A 196 -8.02 19.38 17.37
C ARG A 196 -8.12 19.08 15.87
N ALA A 197 -8.99 19.80 15.17
CA ALA A 197 -9.48 19.47 13.84
C ALA A 197 -9.67 20.70 12.93
N GLY A 198 -9.09 21.86 13.27
CA GLY A 198 -9.22 23.09 12.50
C GLY A 198 -8.27 23.23 11.30
N ASP A 199 -7.41 22.24 11.02
CA ASP A 199 -6.40 22.34 9.98
C ASP A 199 -6.89 21.93 8.59
N ASP A 200 -6.65 22.79 7.61
CA ASP A 200 -7.19 22.66 6.25
C ASP A 200 -6.43 21.68 5.36
N TRP A 201 -5.21 21.29 5.72
CA TRP A 201 -4.37 20.44 4.87
C TRP A 201 -5.04 19.09 4.56
N ILE A 202 -5.89 18.60 5.47
CA ILE A 202 -6.58 17.32 5.35
C ILE A 202 -7.79 17.38 4.42
N VAL A 203 -8.22 18.57 3.98
CA VAL A 203 -9.37 18.80 3.07
C VAL A 203 -9.01 19.72 1.90
N SER A 204 -7.74 19.77 1.54
CA SER A 204 -7.25 20.60 0.42
C SER A 204 -7.89 20.23 -0.92
N ASP A 205 -8.24 18.96 -1.11
CA ASP A 205 -8.97 18.43 -2.26
C ASP A 205 -10.37 19.04 -2.41
N LEU A 206 -11.09 19.28 -1.31
CA LEU A 206 -12.41 19.95 -1.35
C LEU A 206 -12.25 21.47 -1.46
N LYS A 207 -11.30 22.06 -0.70
CA LYS A 207 -11.07 23.52 -0.72
C LYS A 207 -10.59 24.05 -2.07
N GLY A 208 -9.94 23.21 -2.88
CA GLY A 208 -9.56 23.54 -4.25
C GLY A 208 -10.75 23.76 -5.19
N GLN A 209 -11.95 23.28 -4.85
CA GLN A 209 -13.12 23.33 -5.73
C GLN A 209 -14.08 24.46 -5.32
N LEU A 210 -14.52 25.27 -6.30
CA LEU A 210 -15.42 26.40 -6.05
C LEU A 210 -16.77 25.95 -5.46
N PHE A 211 -17.29 24.82 -5.93
CA PHE A 211 -18.58 24.27 -5.50
C PHE A 211 -18.65 24.07 -3.97
N TYR A 212 -17.66 23.37 -3.39
CA TYR A 212 -17.63 23.12 -1.95
C TYR A 212 -17.44 24.39 -1.13
N ARG A 213 -16.62 25.33 -1.60
CA ARG A 213 -16.48 26.64 -0.93
C ARG A 213 -17.79 27.43 -0.94
N VAL A 214 -18.54 27.42 -2.05
CA VAL A 214 -19.86 28.06 -2.10
C VAL A 214 -20.81 27.43 -1.08
N LEU A 215 -20.82 26.11 -0.93
CA LEU A 215 -21.65 25.44 0.07
C LEU A 215 -21.23 25.79 1.51
N GLU A 216 -19.93 25.85 1.81
CA GLU A 216 -19.39 26.30 3.11
C GLU A 216 -19.93 27.70 3.47
N TYR A 217 -19.87 28.66 2.54
CA TYR A 217 -20.36 30.03 2.78
C TYR A 217 -21.90 30.14 2.81
N THR A 218 -22.61 29.31 2.05
CA THR A 218 -24.07 29.39 1.91
C THR A 218 -24.84 28.46 2.85
N TYR A 219 -24.15 27.62 3.63
CA TYR A 219 -24.75 26.65 4.53
C TYR A 219 -25.88 27.21 5.43
N PRO A 220 -25.71 28.37 6.12
CA PRO A 220 -26.81 28.94 6.91
C PRO A 220 -28.04 29.32 6.07
N LEU A 221 -27.84 29.77 4.83
CA LEU A 221 -28.94 30.10 3.92
C LEU A 221 -29.66 28.85 3.43
N VAL A 222 -28.94 27.76 3.18
CA VAL A 222 -29.53 26.46 2.83
C VAL A 222 -30.43 25.97 3.97
N ALA A 223 -29.98 26.07 5.22
CA ALA A 223 -30.77 25.69 6.39
C ALA A 223 -32.07 26.51 6.51
N VAL A 224 -31.99 27.84 6.41
CA VAL A 224 -33.17 28.72 6.48
C VAL A 224 -34.11 28.48 5.31
N ALA A 225 -33.60 28.42 4.08
CA ALA A 225 -34.39 28.21 2.88
C ALA A 225 -35.14 26.86 2.93
N GLN A 226 -34.48 25.82 3.43
CA GLN A 226 -35.08 24.50 3.60
C GLN A 226 -36.26 24.54 4.59
N TYR A 227 -36.09 25.14 5.77
CA TYR A 227 -37.18 25.22 6.75
C TYR A 227 -38.34 26.11 6.29
N LEU A 228 -38.05 27.18 5.56
CA LEU A 228 -39.08 28.00 4.92
C LEU A 228 -39.85 27.22 3.85
N ALA A 229 -39.16 26.42 3.02
CA ALA A 229 -39.80 25.56 2.03
C ALA A 229 -40.67 24.48 2.71
N LEU A 230 -40.17 23.84 3.77
CA LEU A 230 -40.93 22.86 4.55
C LEU A 230 -42.23 23.46 5.11
N TRP A 231 -42.14 24.65 5.68
CA TRP A 231 -43.30 25.38 6.18
C TRP A 231 -44.25 25.81 5.07
N TYR A 232 -43.74 26.32 3.95
CA TYR A 232 -44.55 26.78 2.83
C TYR A 232 -45.37 25.66 2.19
N TYR A 233 -44.75 24.49 1.97
CA TYR A 233 -45.41 23.37 1.28
C TYR A 233 -46.20 22.43 2.21
N GLY A 234 -45.82 22.30 3.48
CA GLY A 234 -46.45 21.35 4.41
C GLY A 234 -46.84 21.92 5.77
N GLY A 235 -46.75 23.23 5.96
CA GLY A 235 -47.05 23.89 7.23
C GLY A 235 -46.24 23.36 8.40
N TRP A 236 -46.81 23.44 9.60
CA TRP A 236 -46.20 22.89 10.81
C TRP A 236 -45.96 21.37 10.76
N PRO A 237 -46.85 20.53 10.20
CA PRO A 237 -46.54 19.12 9.96
C PRO A 237 -45.24 18.90 9.17
N GLY A 238 -45.03 19.67 8.10
CA GLY A 238 -43.79 19.64 7.31
C GLY A 238 -42.55 20.04 8.13
N VAL A 239 -42.63 21.14 8.87
CA VAL A 239 -41.53 21.60 9.74
C VAL A 239 -41.18 20.58 10.82
N VAL A 240 -42.19 20.00 11.47
CA VAL A 240 -41.98 19.07 12.57
C VAL A 240 -41.47 17.72 12.06
N TRP A 241 -42.17 17.09 11.12
CA TRP A 241 -41.84 15.72 10.69
C TRP A 241 -40.75 15.67 9.62
N ALA A 242 -40.84 16.53 8.61
CA ALA A 242 -39.88 16.58 7.50
C ALA A 242 -38.69 17.51 7.77
N GLY A 243 -38.71 18.29 8.85
CA GLY A 243 -37.59 19.09 9.34
C GLY A 243 -36.97 18.51 10.60
N ALA A 244 -37.61 18.74 11.75
CA ALA A 244 -37.02 18.50 13.07
C ALA A 244 -36.87 17.00 13.40
N VAL A 245 -37.94 16.20 13.27
CA VAL A 245 -37.93 14.77 13.62
C VAL A 245 -36.87 14.02 12.82
N ARG A 246 -36.79 14.25 11.49
CA ARG A 246 -35.77 13.59 10.67
C ARG A 246 -34.33 13.94 11.08
N GLN A 247 -34.08 15.13 11.62
CA GLN A 247 -32.75 15.58 12.04
C GLN A 247 -32.34 15.03 13.41
N VAL A 248 -33.31 14.73 14.29
CA VAL A 248 -33.03 14.22 15.65
C VAL A 248 -32.87 12.69 15.68
N LEU A 249 -33.31 11.95 14.66
CA LEU A 249 -33.35 10.47 14.63
C LEU A 249 -31.98 9.75 14.55
N ILE A 250 -30.88 10.41 14.90
CA ILE A 250 -29.51 9.85 14.80
C ILE A 250 -29.06 9.33 16.17
N ALA A 251 -28.49 8.12 16.24
CA ALA A 251 -28.07 7.48 17.49
C ALA A 251 -26.59 7.09 17.50
N CYS A 252 -26.02 6.94 18.71
CA CYS A 252 -24.61 6.61 18.94
C CYS A 252 -24.24 5.14 18.76
N HIS A 253 -22.95 4.90 18.47
CA HIS A 253 -22.34 3.57 18.27
C HIS A 253 -21.42 3.09 19.41
N ILE A 254 -21.77 3.38 20.67
CA ILE A 254 -20.96 2.92 21.83
C ILE A 254 -21.28 1.49 22.30
N TRP A 255 -22.30 0.85 21.74
CA TRP A 255 -22.79 -0.48 22.17
C TRP A 255 -22.97 -1.42 20.98
N GLY A 256 -22.15 -2.45 20.88
CA GLY A 256 -22.26 -3.36 19.75
C GLY A 256 -21.24 -4.48 19.74
N SER A 257 -21.34 -5.33 18.73
CA SER A 257 -20.34 -6.36 18.47
C SER A 257 -19.12 -5.78 17.79
N ARG A 258 -17.93 -6.29 18.11
CA ARG A 258 -16.67 -5.91 17.44
C ARG A 258 -16.04 -7.12 16.74
N PRO A 259 -16.61 -7.59 15.62
CA PRO A 259 -16.12 -8.77 14.91
C PRO A 259 -14.68 -8.59 14.38
N TYR A 260 -14.24 -7.36 14.13
CA TYR A 260 -12.90 -7.02 13.65
C TYR A 260 -12.06 -6.36 14.75
N ASN A 261 -10.77 -6.66 14.78
CA ASN A 261 -9.78 -6.12 15.69
C ASN A 261 -9.18 -4.83 15.11
N THR A 262 -9.89 -3.72 15.29
CA THR A 262 -9.52 -2.37 14.82
C THR A 262 -8.53 -1.66 15.75
N GLY A 263 -8.42 -2.11 17.01
CA GLY A 263 -7.62 -1.43 18.04
C GLY A 263 -8.28 -0.16 18.61
N ASP A 264 -9.52 0.14 18.20
CA ASP A 264 -10.35 1.24 18.68
C ASP A 264 -11.65 0.73 19.32
N LEU A 265 -12.52 1.65 19.75
CA LEU A 265 -13.77 1.37 20.45
C LEU A 265 -14.98 1.23 19.52
N SER A 266 -14.81 1.30 18.19
CA SER A 266 -15.89 1.18 17.19
C SER A 266 -16.69 -0.11 17.36
N SER A 267 -18.01 -0.08 17.15
CA SER A 267 -18.88 -1.24 17.36
C SER A 267 -20.04 -1.33 16.36
N ASN A 268 -20.42 -2.56 15.98
CA ASN A 268 -21.55 -2.82 15.09
C ASN A 268 -22.86 -2.92 15.87
N VAL A 269 -23.88 -2.20 15.42
CA VAL A 269 -25.20 -2.12 16.05
C VAL A 269 -26.29 -2.46 15.02
N TRP A 270 -26.62 -3.74 14.89
CA TRP A 270 -27.44 -4.25 13.77
C TRP A 270 -28.81 -3.56 13.60
N TRP A 271 -29.51 -3.24 14.69
CA TRP A 271 -30.83 -2.61 14.64
C TRP A 271 -30.73 -1.14 14.24
N LEU A 272 -29.64 -0.48 14.62
CA LEU A 272 -29.37 0.90 14.24
C LEU A 272 -28.92 0.98 12.78
N ALA A 273 -28.26 -0.07 12.25
CA ALA A 273 -27.84 -0.11 10.84
C ALA A 273 -29.03 0.00 9.88
N LEU A 274 -30.22 -0.45 10.29
CA LEU A 274 -31.45 -0.27 9.52
C LEU A 274 -31.90 1.20 9.49
N ALA A 275 -31.76 1.91 10.61
CA ALA A 275 -32.15 3.31 10.73
C ALA A 275 -31.10 4.27 10.15
N THR A 276 -29.83 3.85 10.10
CA THR A 276 -28.71 4.62 9.50
C THR A 276 -28.27 4.06 8.15
N PHE A 277 -29.15 3.33 7.46
CA PHE A 277 -28.94 2.86 6.09
C PHE A 277 -27.66 2.04 5.84
N GLY A 278 -27.05 1.48 6.90
CA GLY A 278 -25.80 0.71 6.86
C GLY A 278 -24.68 1.29 7.73
N GLU A 279 -24.79 2.52 8.22
CA GLU A 279 -23.67 3.20 8.90
C GLU A 279 -23.36 2.67 10.31
N ALA A 280 -24.30 1.93 10.91
CA ALA A 280 -24.07 1.32 12.21
C ALA A 280 -23.26 0.01 12.15
N TRP A 281 -22.79 -0.42 10.98
CA TRP A 281 -21.72 -1.41 10.85
C TRP A 281 -20.35 -0.76 11.10
N HIS A 282 -20.25 -0.05 12.22
CA HIS A 282 -19.18 0.91 12.46
C HIS A 282 -17.81 0.24 12.72
N ASN A 283 -17.80 -0.94 13.34
CA ASN A 283 -16.57 -1.73 13.48
C ASN A 283 -16.10 -2.31 12.14
N ASN A 284 -17.03 -2.68 11.26
CA ASN A 284 -16.69 -3.10 9.90
C ASN A 284 -16.07 -1.93 9.11
N HIS A 285 -16.68 -0.75 9.21
CA HIS A 285 -16.19 0.48 8.60
C HIS A 285 -14.79 0.85 9.11
N HIS A 286 -14.56 0.86 10.42
CA HIS A 286 -13.23 1.15 10.99
C HIS A 286 -12.18 0.09 10.62
N ALA A 287 -12.59 -1.15 10.38
CA ALA A 287 -11.70 -2.19 9.88
C ALA A 287 -11.30 -1.96 8.42
N PHE A 288 -12.21 -1.41 7.59
CA PHE A 288 -11.99 -1.16 6.17
C PHE A 288 -12.55 0.22 5.75
N PRO A 289 -11.89 1.33 6.12
CA PRO A 289 -12.49 2.67 5.97
C PRO A 289 -12.79 3.06 4.53
N SER A 290 -11.97 2.59 3.58
CA SER A 290 -12.17 2.83 2.14
C SER A 290 -13.22 1.96 1.48
N SER A 291 -13.90 1.07 2.22
CA SER A 291 -14.90 0.17 1.67
C SER A 291 -16.19 0.92 1.33
N ALA A 292 -16.69 0.75 0.12
CA ALA A 292 -18.02 1.23 -0.27
C ALA A 292 -19.17 0.45 0.40
N ARG A 293 -18.86 -0.66 1.07
CA ARG A 293 -19.80 -1.55 1.75
C ARG A 293 -19.43 -1.69 3.23
N HIS A 294 -20.27 -1.23 4.13
CA HIS A 294 -20.07 -1.35 5.57
C HIS A 294 -20.68 -2.65 6.13
N GLY A 295 -21.82 -3.10 5.57
CA GLY A 295 -22.38 -4.42 5.89
C GLY A 295 -21.69 -5.53 5.11
N LEU A 296 -20.66 -6.17 5.67
CA LEU A 296 -19.74 -7.08 4.97
C LEU A 296 -20.26 -8.51 4.85
N GLU A 297 -21.21 -8.90 5.68
CA GLU A 297 -21.91 -10.18 5.62
C GLU A 297 -23.24 -10.07 4.84
N TRP A 298 -23.76 -11.21 4.36
CA TRP A 298 -24.97 -11.23 3.52
C TRP A 298 -26.23 -10.76 4.27
N TRP A 299 -26.26 -10.91 5.59
CA TRP A 299 -27.37 -10.53 6.47
C TRP A 299 -27.20 -9.11 7.05
N GLU A 300 -26.02 -8.51 6.89
CA GLU A 300 -25.73 -7.14 7.33
C GLU A 300 -26.32 -6.16 6.31
N VAL A 301 -27.55 -5.72 6.56
CA VAL A 301 -28.29 -4.81 5.67
C VAL A 301 -27.55 -3.48 5.56
N ASP A 302 -27.23 -3.09 4.33
CA ASP A 302 -26.54 -1.86 3.98
C ASP A 302 -27.23 -1.28 2.73
N VAL A 303 -28.13 -0.33 2.96
CA VAL A 303 -28.98 0.25 1.92
C VAL A 303 -28.14 1.17 1.02
N CYS A 304 -27.21 1.92 1.60
CA CYS A 304 -26.29 2.77 0.87
C CYS A 304 -25.40 1.97 -0.10
N TRP A 305 -24.96 0.77 0.29
CA TRP A 305 -24.27 -0.16 -0.60
C TRP A 305 -25.14 -0.58 -1.79
N TRP A 306 -26.43 -0.86 -1.56
CA TRP A 306 -27.34 -1.22 -2.65
C TRP A 306 -27.54 -0.07 -3.64
N VAL A 307 -27.60 1.18 -3.15
CA VAL A 307 -27.63 2.37 -4.00
C VAL A 307 -26.36 2.47 -4.84
N ILE A 308 -25.18 2.38 -4.22
CA ILE A 308 -23.89 2.45 -4.92
C ILE A 308 -23.82 1.37 -6.01
N ARG A 309 -24.27 0.15 -5.70
CA ARG A 309 -24.38 -0.94 -6.67
C ARG A 309 -25.34 -0.67 -7.82
N ALA A 310 -26.50 -0.06 -7.55
CA ALA A 310 -27.45 0.29 -8.58
C ALA A 310 -26.87 1.35 -9.53
N LEU A 311 -26.18 2.36 -8.98
CA LEU A 311 -25.48 3.39 -9.75
C LEU A 311 -24.32 2.80 -10.56
N GLN A 312 -23.57 1.85 -9.98
CA GLN A 312 -22.51 1.13 -10.68
C GLN A 312 -23.06 0.31 -11.85
N ALA A 313 -24.20 -0.37 -11.67
CA ALA A 313 -24.82 -1.18 -12.70
C ALA A 313 -25.26 -0.36 -13.93
N VAL A 314 -25.59 0.93 -13.75
CA VAL A 314 -25.93 1.84 -14.85
C VAL A 314 -24.73 2.69 -15.31
N GLY A 315 -23.52 2.42 -14.82
CA GLY A 315 -22.28 3.10 -15.23
C GLY A 315 -22.09 4.51 -14.67
N LEU A 316 -22.85 4.91 -13.65
CA LEU A 316 -22.72 6.23 -13.00
C LEU A 316 -21.69 6.24 -11.86
N VAL A 317 -21.23 5.07 -11.43
CA VAL A 317 -20.21 4.91 -10.40
C VAL A 317 -19.20 3.86 -10.87
N TRP A 318 -17.91 4.09 -10.65
CA TRP A 318 -16.81 3.17 -10.96
C TRP A 318 -15.76 3.17 -9.85
N ASP A 319 -14.72 2.34 -9.98
CA ASP A 319 -13.64 2.18 -8.99
C ASP A 319 -14.12 1.93 -7.55
N VAL A 320 -15.20 1.15 -7.44
CA VAL A 320 -15.83 0.78 -6.17
C VAL A 320 -14.91 -0.15 -5.37
N ARG A 321 -14.49 0.31 -4.20
CA ARG A 321 -13.55 -0.38 -3.31
C ARG A 321 -14.28 -1.28 -2.32
N LEU A 322 -13.77 -2.49 -2.14
CA LEU A 322 -14.30 -3.47 -1.18
C LEU A 322 -13.16 -4.22 -0.51
N PRO A 323 -13.31 -4.63 0.76
CA PRO A 323 -12.30 -5.40 1.44
C PRO A 323 -12.25 -6.82 0.91
N THR A 324 -11.05 -7.31 0.66
CA THR A 324 -10.83 -8.69 0.24
C THR A 324 -11.15 -9.66 1.39
N VAL A 325 -11.43 -10.92 1.05
CA VAL A 325 -11.66 -11.96 2.06
C VAL A 325 -10.47 -12.09 3.01
N ALA A 326 -9.25 -11.92 2.48
CA ALA A 326 -8.02 -11.95 3.27
C ALA A 326 -7.92 -10.78 4.26
N GLN A 327 -8.24 -9.56 3.82
CA GLN A 327 -8.32 -8.38 4.69
C GLN A 327 -9.33 -8.58 5.82
N LYS A 328 -10.52 -9.11 5.50
CA LYS A 328 -11.54 -9.51 6.49
C LYS A 328 -11.00 -10.55 7.48
N GLN A 329 -10.37 -11.62 7.01
CA GLN A 329 -9.79 -12.66 7.86
C GLN A 329 -8.64 -12.18 8.75
N LYS A 330 -7.78 -11.27 8.27
CA LYS A 330 -6.67 -10.70 9.03
C LYS A 330 -7.18 -9.94 10.27
N LEU A 331 -8.25 -9.16 10.11
CA LEU A 331 -8.81 -8.36 11.19
C LEU A 331 -9.88 -9.12 12.00
N LEU A 332 -10.44 -10.22 11.50
CA LEU A 332 -11.44 -11.00 12.24
C LEU A 332 -10.90 -11.42 13.61
N LYS A 333 -11.63 -11.08 14.68
CA LYS A 333 -11.31 -11.52 16.05
C LYS A 333 -11.40 -13.04 16.10
N LYS A 334 -10.26 -13.69 16.33
CA LYS A 334 -10.23 -15.13 16.61
C LYS A 334 -11.06 -15.40 17.87
N LYS A 335 -12.03 -16.31 17.78
CA LYS A 335 -12.72 -16.82 18.97
C LYS A 335 -11.66 -17.47 19.86
N THR A 336 -11.37 -16.84 20.99
CA THR A 336 -10.63 -17.49 22.06
C THR A 336 -11.49 -18.64 22.56
N ASN A 337 -11.06 -19.89 22.30
CA ASN A 337 -11.56 -21.02 23.07
C ASN A 337 -11.22 -20.71 24.54
N GLY A 338 -12.25 -20.46 25.34
CA GLY A 338 -12.11 -19.89 26.68
C GLY A 338 -11.10 -20.66 27.53
N SER A 339 -9.90 -20.13 27.66
CA SER A 339 -9.13 -20.29 28.88
C SER A 339 -9.77 -19.35 29.90
N LYS A 340 -10.36 -19.95 30.94
CA LYS A 340 -10.86 -19.21 32.11
C LYS A 340 -9.76 -18.25 32.59
N PRO A 341 -10.08 -16.99 32.91
CA PRO A 341 -9.15 -16.14 33.66
C PRO A 341 -8.87 -16.82 35.00
N GLY A 342 -7.60 -16.89 35.40
CA GLY A 342 -7.20 -17.47 36.67
C GLY A 342 -7.88 -16.76 37.84
N SER A 343 -8.89 -17.41 38.41
CA SER A 343 -9.49 -17.04 39.68
C SER A 343 -8.62 -17.55 40.82
N THR A 344 -8.07 -16.66 41.64
CA THR A 344 -7.75 -16.97 43.03
C THR A 344 -9.03 -17.40 43.76
N PRO A 345 -9.01 -18.46 44.61
CA PRO A 345 -10.23 -19.02 45.15
C PRO A 345 -10.70 -18.28 46.41
N VAL A 346 -11.98 -17.89 46.43
CA VAL A 346 -12.75 -17.64 47.66
C VAL A 346 -14.01 -18.51 47.57
N PRO A 347 -14.36 -19.30 48.60
CA PRO A 347 -15.40 -20.32 48.49
C PRO A 347 -16.78 -19.76 48.84
N THR A 348 -17.83 -20.18 48.11
CA THR A 348 -19.15 -20.48 48.70
C THR A 348 -20.07 -21.30 47.76
N ASN A 349 -20.56 -22.39 48.36
CA ASN A 349 -21.76 -23.22 48.16
C ASN A 349 -22.78 -22.92 47.06
N GLY A 350 -23.05 -23.97 46.26
CA GLY A 350 -24.33 -24.71 46.36
C GLY A 350 -25.46 -24.37 45.39
N GLY A 351 -25.80 -25.32 44.50
CA GLY A 351 -27.21 -25.61 44.21
C GLY A 351 -27.67 -25.71 42.74
N LYS A 352 -27.82 -26.97 42.31
CA LYS A 352 -28.88 -27.55 41.43
C LYS A 352 -28.89 -27.23 39.92
N ALA A 353 -28.76 -28.34 39.17
CA ALA A 353 -29.00 -28.49 37.75
C ALA A 353 -30.47 -28.86 37.43
N ALA A 354 -30.94 -28.49 36.23
CA ALA A 354 -31.93 -29.19 35.39
C ALA A 354 -32.00 -28.48 34.00
N PRO A 355 -32.64 -29.05 32.96
CA PRO A 355 -32.13 -30.14 32.11
C PRO A 355 -32.02 -29.77 30.61
N GLU A 356 -31.25 -30.54 29.84
CA GLU A 356 -31.25 -30.53 28.37
C GLU A 356 -32.62 -30.95 27.79
N PRO A 357 -32.91 -30.54 26.54
CA PRO A 357 -33.26 -31.55 25.55
C PRO A 357 -32.38 -31.49 24.31
N ARG A 358 -32.14 -32.70 23.82
CA ARG A 358 -31.22 -33.12 22.76
C ARG A 358 -32.04 -33.47 21.48
N PRO A 359 -31.44 -33.93 20.37
CA PRO A 359 -31.41 -33.20 19.10
C PRO A 359 -32.11 -33.98 17.96
N ALA A 360 -32.30 -33.34 16.81
CA ALA A 360 -32.30 -34.04 15.52
C ALA A 360 -32.03 -33.06 14.38
N VAL A 361 -31.31 -33.52 13.36
CA VAL A 361 -30.93 -32.79 12.12
C VAL A 361 -29.62 -31.98 12.23
N THR A 362 -28.52 -32.62 12.64
CA THR A 362 -27.15 -32.13 12.29
C THR A 362 -26.12 -33.25 12.12
N VAL A 363 -26.54 -34.52 12.03
CA VAL A 363 -25.57 -35.64 11.94
C VAL A 363 -25.37 -36.13 10.50
N ALA A 364 -26.25 -35.78 9.56
CA ALA A 364 -26.08 -36.17 8.15
C ALA A 364 -25.17 -35.23 7.34
N LEU A 365 -25.08 -33.94 7.69
CA LEU A 365 -24.25 -32.96 6.96
C LEU A 365 -22.78 -32.96 7.43
N LEU A 366 -22.54 -33.22 8.72
CA LEU A 366 -21.19 -33.28 9.29
C LEU A 366 -20.43 -34.55 8.87
N ALA A 367 -21.12 -35.66 8.61
CA ALA A 367 -20.49 -36.87 8.09
C ALA A 367 -20.05 -36.71 6.61
N ALA A 368 -20.79 -35.94 5.81
CA ALA A 368 -20.42 -35.63 4.43
C ALA A 368 -19.27 -34.61 4.35
N CYS A 369 -19.22 -33.63 5.27
CA CYS A 369 -18.10 -32.70 5.37
C CYS A 369 -16.83 -33.36 5.93
N ALA A 370 -16.94 -34.27 6.89
CA ALA A 370 -15.80 -35.03 7.41
C ALA A 370 -15.21 -35.98 6.37
N ALA A 371 -16.05 -36.62 5.54
CA ALA A 371 -15.58 -37.46 4.43
C ALA A 371 -14.91 -36.63 3.31
N ALA A 372 -15.42 -35.42 3.02
CA ALA A 372 -14.80 -34.50 2.06
C ALA A 372 -13.52 -33.84 2.59
N GLN A 373 -13.43 -33.59 3.91
CA GLN A 373 -12.21 -33.09 4.56
C GLN A 373 -11.14 -34.18 4.69
N GLN A 374 -11.52 -35.45 4.88
CA GLN A 374 -10.57 -36.57 4.84
C GLN A 374 -10.02 -36.76 3.42
N ALA A 375 -10.87 -36.66 2.38
CA ALA A 375 -10.41 -36.73 0.99
C ALA A 375 -9.54 -35.53 0.55
N ALA A 376 -9.72 -34.35 1.16
CA ALA A 376 -8.86 -33.18 0.93
C ALA A 376 -7.56 -33.22 1.79
N ALA A 377 -7.60 -33.83 2.97
CA ALA A 377 -6.42 -34.06 3.81
C ALA A 377 -5.51 -35.16 3.23
N ASP A 378 -6.07 -36.14 2.53
CA ASP A 378 -5.31 -37.18 1.83
C ASP A 378 -4.70 -36.68 0.49
N HIS A 379 -4.96 -35.42 0.09
CA HIS A 379 -4.42 -34.78 -1.12
C HIS A 379 -3.71 -33.43 -0.88
N ALA A 380 -3.60 -32.96 0.36
CA ALA A 380 -2.54 -32.01 0.70
C ALA A 380 -1.22 -32.79 0.70
N PRO A 381 -0.23 -32.48 -0.15
CA PRO A 381 1.08 -33.06 0.05
C PRO A 381 1.53 -32.61 1.44
N ALA A 382 1.74 -33.59 2.32
CA ALA A 382 2.46 -33.41 3.56
C ALA A 382 3.64 -32.47 3.30
N ALA A 383 3.93 -31.55 4.22
CA ALA A 383 5.16 -30.79 4.23
C ALA A 383 6.31 -31.76 3.99
N ALA A 384 6.74 -31.83 2.74
CA ALA A 384 7.77 -32.75 2.34
C ALA A 384 9.04 -32.13 2.89
N SER A 385 9.59 -32.78 3.91
CA SER A 385 11.02 -32.75 4.14
C SER A 385 11.72 -33.33 2.90
N ASN A 386 11.76 -32.55 1.82
CA ASN A 386 12.56 -32.78 0.63
C ASN A 386 13.51 -31.57 0.61
N GLY A 387 14.75 -31.69 1.07
CA GLY A 387 15.71 -32.52 0.35
C GLY A 387 16.18 -31.80 -0.92
N HIS A 388 16.35 -30.47 -0.91
CA HIS A 388 17.31 -29.85 -1.82
C HIS A 388 18.64 -30.55 -1.60
N GLY A 389 19.24 -31.07 -2.66
CA GLY A 389 20.47 -31.84 -2.58
C GLY A 389 21.48 -31.08 -1.73
N LYS A 390 21.91 -31.69 -0.62
CA LYS A 390 23.09 -31.23 0.14
C LYS A 390 24.24 -31.09 -0.86
N GLY A 391 24.51 -29.87 -1.35
CA GLY A 391 25.66 -29.63 -2.23
C GLY A 391 25.57 -28.51 -3.26
N GLN A 392 24.41 -27.95 -3.62
CA GLN A 392 24.37 -26.79 -4.53
C GLN A 392 24.36 -25.49 -3.72
N SER A 393 25.54 -24.88 -3.58
CA SER A 393 25.70 -23.60 -2.90
C SER A 393 25.27 -22.45 -3.81
N THR A 394 24.35 -21.61 -3.33
CA THR A 394 24.07 -20.30 -3.95
C THR A 394 25.32 -19.44 -3.88
N GLU A 395 25.64 -18.74 -4.95
CA GLU A 395 26.73 -17.75 -4.91
C GLU A 395 26.16 -16.35 -4.70
N ILE A 396 26.69 -15.64 -3.71
CA ILE A 396 26.33 -14.25 -3.44
C ILE A 396 27.41 -13.35 -4.05
N SER A 397 26.99 -12.48 -4.96
CA SER A 397 27.86 -11.65 -5.81
C SER A 397 27.49 -10.16 -5.65
N SER A 398 28.40 -9.28 -6.05
CA SER A 398 28.18 -7.83 -6.04
C SER A 398 27.82 -7.31 -7.43
N SER A 399 26.99 -6.27 -7.48
CA SER A 399 26.68 -5.54 -8.71
C SER A 399 27.36 -4.18 -8.77
N ILE A 400 27.84 -3.81 -9.95
CA ILE A 400 28.44 -2.53 -10.31
C ILE A 400 27.46 -1.86 -11.26
N VAL A 401 26.69 -0.91 -10.73
CA VAL A 401 25.70 -0.12 -11.49
C VAL A 401 26.38 1.09 -12.09
N LEU A 402 26.20 1.31 -13.39
CA LEU A 402 26.89 2.34 -14.14
C LEU A 402 25.86 3.22 -14.86
N ALA A 403 25.40 4.27 -14.16
CA ALA A 403 24.18 4.99 -14.51
C ALA A 403 24.36 6.25 -15.33
N VAL A 404 25.53 6.86 -15.27
CA VAL A 404 25.82 8.09 -16.00
C VAL A 404 27.10 7.97 -16.80
N PRO A 405 27.28 8.74 -17.90
CA PRO A 405 28.46 8.62 -18.75
C PRO A 405 29.77 8.79 -17.97
N THR A 406 29.77 9.64 -16.96
CA THR A 406 30.93 9.89 -16.08
C THR A 406 31.40 8.67 -15.30
N ASP A 407 30.57 7.64 -15.12
CA ASP A 407 30.96 6.43 -14.38
C ASP A 407 32.01 5.60 -15.15
N TYR A 408 32.02 5.77 -16.48
CA TYR A 408 32.93 5.08 -17.40
C TYR A 408 34.15 5.94 -17.77
N LEU A 409 34.03 7.27 -17.72
CA LEU A 409 35.08 8.16 -18.21
C LEU A 409 36.37 8.00 -17.39
N LEU A 410 37.48 7.81 -18.11
CA LEU A 410 38.81 7.85 -17.50
C LEU A 410 39.16 9.31 -17.15
N ASP A 411 39.59 9.51 -15.92
CA ASP A 411 40.12 10.78 -15.43
C ASP A 411 41.57 11.00 -15.87
N GLY A 412 42.18 12.11 -15.42
CA GLY A 412 43.58 12.45 -15.72
C GLY A 412 44.61 11.45 -15.18
N SER A 413 44.20 10.51 -14.31
CA SER A 413 45.04 9.41 -13.81
C SER A 413 44.86 8.12 -14.61
N GLY A 414 43.96 8.09 -15.60
CA GLY A 414 43.63 6.91 -16.38
C GLY A 414 42.72 5.92 -15.64
N ARG A 415 42.01 6.37 -14.60
CA ARG A 415 41.03 5.58 -13.84
C ARG A 415 39.61 6.08 -14.09
N SER A 416 38.64 5.17 -14.03
CA SER A 416 37.21 5.51 -14.02
C SER A 416 36.57 5.13 -12.69
N LYS A 417 35.39 5.69 -12.43
CA LYS A 417 34.57 5.36 -11.26
C LYS A 417 34.21 3.87 -11.22
N CYS A 418 33.93 3.27 -12.39
CA CYS A 418 33.75 1.83 -12.55
C CYS A 418 34.94 1.03 -11.97
N MET A 419 36.18 1.45 -12.26
CA MET A 419 37.37 0.78 -11.73
C MET A 419 37.47 0.92 -10.21
N ASP A 420 37.07 2.07 -9.66
CA ASP A 420 37.02 2.28 -8.21
C ASP A 420 35.97 1.36 -7.55
N MET A 421 34.84 1.14 -8.22
CA MET A 421 33.81 0.20 -7.78
C MET A 421 34.30 -1.25 -7.82
N VAL A 422 35.08 -1.65 -8.83
CA VAL A 422 35.72 -2.97 -8.89
C VAL A 422 36.68 -3.19 -7.72
N ASP A 423 37.54 -2.20 -7.43
CA ASP A 423 38.46 -2.28 -6.30
C ASP A 423 37.71 -2.51 -4.99
N ARG A 424 36.60 -1.80 -4.78
CA ARG A 424 35.74 -1.94 -3.59
C ARG A 424 34.99 -3.26 -3.54
N ALA A 425 34.43 -3.71 -4.66
CA ALA A 425 33.74 -4.99 -4.73
C ALA A 425 34.68 -6.15 -4.35
N SER A 426 35.97 -6.00 -4.67
CA SER A 426 37.03 -6.94 -4.35
C SER A 426 37.43 -6.96 -2.87
N GLU A 427 36.95 -6.02 -2.05
CA GLU A 427 37.12 -6.08 -0.60
C GLU A 427 36.18 -7.12 0.05
N PHE A 428 35.13 -7.53 -0.66
CA PHE A 428 34.22 -8.59 -0.24
C PHE A 428 34.70 -9.92 -0.83
N ASN A 429 34.50 -11.02 -0.10
CA ASN A 429 34.81 -12.36 -0.59
C ASN A 429 33.75 -12.81 -1.62
N VAL A 430 33.65 -12.13 -2.76
CA VAL A 430 32.76 -12.47 -3.88
C VAL A 430 33.57 -13.12 -4.99
N LYS A 431 32.95 -14.07 -5.70
CA LYS A 431 33.57 -14.77 -6.83
C LYS A 431 33.27 -14.11 -8.17
N ARG A 432 32.09 -13.50 -8.28
CA ARG A 432 31.61 -12.83 -9.50
C ARG A 432 31.21 -11.39 -9.25
N LEU A 433 31.42 -10.56 -10.26
CA LEU A 433 30.93 -9.19 -10.33
C LEU A 433 29.94 -9.04 -11.49
N GLN A 434 28.76 -8.51 -11.20
CA GLN A 434 27.77 -8.16 -12.22
C GLN A 434 27.93 -6.70 -12.63
N PHE A 435 28.11 -6.43 -13.91
CA PHE A 435 28.15 -5.10 -14.48
C PHE A 435 26.76 -4.74 -15.03
N VAL A 436 26.20 -3.62 -14.59
CA VAL A 436 24.86 -3.16 -14.97
C VAL A 436 24.99 -1.79 -15.64
N PRO A 437 25.27 -1.74 -16.95
CA PRO A 437 25.28 -0.48 -17.68
C PRO A 437 23.85 0.05 -17.91
N THR A 438 23.48 1.15 -17.23
CA THR A 438 22.11 1.72 -17.27
C THR A 438 22.02 3.03 -18.05
N LEU A 439 22.88 3.23 -19.06
CA LEU A 439 22.95 4.44 -19.87
C LEU A 439 21.74 4.66 -20.81
N PHE A 440 20.51 4.64 -20.32
CA PHE A 440 19.32 5.27 -20.92
C PHE A 440 18.24 5.33 -19.83
N TRP A 441 17.81 6.51 -19.37
CA TRP A 441 16.48 6.74 -18.75
C TRP A 441 16.24 8.18 -18.25
N VAL A 442 15.03 8.70 -18.48
CA VAL A 442 14.28 9.62 -17.60
C VAL A 442 12.79 9.27 -17.74
N ASP A 443 12.12 9.06 -16.62
CA ASP A 443 10.69 8.74 -16.56
C ASP A 443 9.84 10.02 -16.48
N THR A 444 8.96 10.25 -17.46
CA THR A 444 7.85 11.20 -17.30
C THR A 444 6.58 10.60 -17.89
N GLY A 445 5.80 9.93 -17.04
CA GLY A 445 4.41 9.56 -17.30
C GLY A 445 3.49 10.79 -17.44
N PRO A 446 2.22 10.59 -17.82
CA PRO A 446 1.34 11.65 -18.29
C PRO A 446 0.59 12.32 -17.14
N GLU A 447 1.03 13.51 -16.77
CA GLU A 447 0.19 14.70 -16.90
C GLU A 447 0.92 15.62 -17.90
N ASP A 448 0.20 16.53 -18.57
CA ASP A 448 0.84 17.54 -19.41
C ASP A 448 2.10 18.07 -18.73
N PRO A 449 3.25 18.17 -19.43
CA PRO A 449 4.48 18.62 -18.80
C PRO A 449 4.18 19.93 -18.06
N PRO A 450 4.58 20.06 -16.77
CA PRO A 450 4.12 21.15 -15.92
C PRO A 450 4.37 22.49 -16.62
N PRO A 451 3.44 23.47 -16.51
CA PRO A 451 3.61 24.78 -17.13
C PRO A 451 4.99 25.36 -16.78
N GLY A 452 5.90 25.42 -17.75
CA GLY A 452 7.31 25.81 -17.56
C GLY A 452 8.38 24.79 -17.99
N PHE A 453 8.02 23.58 -18.45
CA PHE A 453 8.98 22.64 -19.05
C PHE A 453 9.31 23.04 -20.51
N ASP A 454 10.58 23.41 -20.76
CA ASP A 454 11.07 23.84 -22.07
C ASP A 454 11.45 22.64 -22.96
N ARG A 455 10.87 22.56 -24.15
CA ARG A 455 11.10 21.51 -25.16
C ARG A 455 12.41 21.68 -25.93
N SER A 456 13.27 22.64 -25.60
CA SER A 456 14.54 22.90 -26.29
C SER A 456 15.76 22.29 -25.55
N CYS A 457 16.10 21.05 -25.91
CA CYS A 457 17.27 20.35 -25.39
C CYS A 457 18.58 21.15 -25.49
N LYS A 458 19.38 21.14 -24.41
CA LYS A 458 20.84 21.28 -24.45
C LYS A 458 21.49 20.37 -23.41
N SER A 459 21.99 19.21 -23.82
CA SER A 459 23.14 18.58 -23.17
C SER A 459 24.15 18.18 -24.25
N ALA A 460 25.43 18.41 -23.96
CA ALA A 460 26.53 18.23 -24.91
C ALA A 460 27.21 16.86 -24.81
N ASP A 461 26.72 15.96 -23.96
CA ASP A 461 27.41 14.70 -23.67
C ASP A 461 26.44 13.51 -23.67
N PHE A 462 26.72 12.58 -24.60
CA PHE A 462 26.37 11.17 -24.74
C PHE A 462 24.89 10.70 -24.75
N LEU A 463 24.58 10.03 -25.88
CA LEU A 463 23.64 8.94 -26.17
C LEU A 463 22.11 9.16 -26.07
N SER A 464 21.50 9.05 -27.26
CA SER A 464 20.09 9.12 -27.61
C SER A 464 19.26 7.98 -26.98
N THR A 465 18.29 8.34 -26.16
CA THR A 465 17.30 7.43 -25.56
C THR A 465 16.30 6.94 -26.60
N TYR A 466 16.47 5.71 -27.10
CA TYR A 466 15.41 4.98 -27.81
C TYR A 466 14.84 3.91 -26.87
N TYR A 467 13.54 3.97 -26.57
CA TYR A 467 12.90 3.04 -25.63
C TYR A 467 11.49 2.66 -26.07
N CYS A 468 11.15 1.37 -26.02
CA CYS A 468 9.83 0.85 -26.35
C CYS A 468 9.18 0.11 -25.16
N TYR A 469 7.94 0.44 -24.84
CA TYR A 469 7.13 -0.28 -23.85
C TYR A 469 5.67 -0.40 -24.27
N ASN A 470 4.95 -1.34 -23.67
CA ASN A 470 3.54 -1.56 -23.92
C ASN A 470 2.74 -1.04 -22.72
N ARG A 471 1.74 -0.18 -22.94
CA ARG A 471 0.80 0.24 -21.90
C ARG A 471 -0.50 -0.51 -22.04
N PHE A 472 -0.99 -1.00 -20.91
CA PHE A 472 -2.22 -1.79 -20.83
C PHE A 472 -3.30 -0.95 -20.18
N ASN A 473 -4.46 -0.92 -20.80
CA ASN A 473 -5.72 -0.59 -20.14
C ASN A 473 -6.62 -1.84 -20.22
N ALA A 474 -7.67 -1.90 -19.41
CA ALA A 474 -8.58 -3.04 -19.24
C ALA A 474 -9.09 -3.69 -20.55
N THR A 475 -8.99 -3.01 -21.70
CA THR A 475 -9.44 -3.52 -23.00
C THR A 475 -8.48 -3.26 -24.17
N THR A 476 -7.31 -2.65 -23.98
CA THR A 476 -6.41 -2.28 -25.10
C THR A 476 -4.93 -2.31 -24.74
N VAL A 477 -4.10 -2.78 -25.68
CA VAL A 477 -2.64 -2.65 -25.68
C VAL A 477 -2.26 -1.44 -26.53
N LYS A 478 -1.43 -0.54 -25.99
CA LYS A 478 -0.82 0.57 -26.75
C LYS A 478 0.69 0.45 -26.69
N HIS A 479 1.33 0.32 -27.85
CA HIS A 479 2.78 0.32 -27.99
C HIS A 479 3.31 1.76 -27.99
N PHE A 480 4.25 2.05 -27.10
CA PHE A 480 4.92 3.34 -26.97
C PHE A 480 6.40 3.14 -27.22
N CYS A 481 6.88 3.60 -28.37
CA CYS A 481 8.30 3.74 -28.63
C CYS A 481 8.66 5.22 -28.61
N TYR A 482 9.48 5.63 -27.66
CA TYR A 482 10.12 6.93 -27.65
C TYR A 482 11.31 6.89 -28.58
N ASP A 483 11.16 7.57 -29.72
CA ASP A 483 12.28 8.03 -30.53
C ASP A 483 12.49 9.52 -30.22
N ARG A 484 13.72 9.92 -29.91
CA ARG A 484 14.05 11.31 -29.57
C ARG A 484 14.11 12.14 -30.85
N ASP A 485 12.96 12.36 -31.49
CA ASP A 485 12.81 13.27 -32.62
C ASP A 485 13.10 14.72 -32.20
N ASN A 486 14.39 15.09 -32.17
CA ASN A 486 14.99 16.43 -32.43
C ASN A 486 16.28 16.73 -31.67
N CYS A 487 16.87 15.79 -30.94
CA CYS A 487 18.09 16.09 -30.21
C CYS A 487 19.14 14.99 -30.47
N GLY A 488 19.98 15.16 -31.51
CA GLY A 488 21.11 14.28 -31.83
C GLY A 488 20.73 13.01 -32.61
N GLY A 489 21.43 12.76 -33.73
CA GLY A 489 21.28 11.55 -34.53
C GLY A 489 21.78 10.28 -33.81
N PRO A 490 21.82 9.12 -34.49
CA PRO A 490 22.35 7.89 -33.91
C PRO A 490 23.78 8.08 -33.37
N PRO A 491 24.19 7.33 -32.33
CA PRO A 491 25.52 7.42 -31.78
C PRO A 491 26.59 7.34 -32.86
N GLN A 492 27.57 8.22 -32.77
CA GLN A 492 28.73 8.18 -33.64
C GLN A 492 29.64 7.02 -33.23
N GLN A 493 30.36 6.45 -34.19
CA GLN A 493 31.26 5.31 -33.93
C GLN A 493 32.27 5.60 -32.81
N TRP A 494 32.80 6.82 -32.72
CA TRP A 494 33.75 7.21 -31.68
C TRP A 494 33.13 7.23 -30.27
N GLU A 495 31.83 7.46 -30.13
CA GLU A 495 31.11 7.40 -28.85
C GLU A 495 31.02 5.96 -28.38
N ILE A 496 30.66 5.06 -29.29
CA ILE A 496 30.62 3.61 -29.06
C ILE A 496 32.02 3.10 -28.69
N ASP A 497 33.04 3.51 -29.43
CA ASP A 497 34.43 3.10 -29.20
C ASP A 497 34.92 3.57 -27.82
N ARG A 498 34.63 4.82 -27.44
CA ARG A 498 35.01 5.37 -26.13
C ARG A 498 34.33 4.65 -24.97
N PHE A 499 33.03 4.34 -25.09
CA PHE A 499 32.29 3.58 -24.08
C PHE A 499 32.87 2.16 -23.94
N ARG A 500 33.09 1.49 -25.07
CA ARG A 500 33.70 0.15 -25.10
C ARG A 500 35.06 0.15 -24.42
N ASP A 501 35.97 1.05 -24.80
CA ASP A 501 37.33 1.08 -24.27
C ASP A 501 37.35 1.32 -22.75
N ALA A 502 36.43 2.15 -22.26
CA ALA A 502 36.25 2.41 -20.83
C ALA A 502 35.71 1.20 -20.06
N LEU A 503 34.63 0.59 -20.55
CA LEU A 503 34.02 -0.58 -19.92
C LEU A 503 34.97 -1.79 -19.93
N GLN A 504 35.67 -2.00 -21.04
CA GLN A 504 36.65 -3.09 -21.20
C GLN A 504 37.77 -2.98 -20.16
N LYS A 505 38.35 -1.79 -19.95
CA LYS A 505 39.37 -1.58 -18.91
C LYS A 505 38.86 -1.87 -17.50
N CYS A 506 37.61 -1.53 -17.22
CA CYS A 506 36.99 -1.82 -15.94
C CYS A 506 36.81 -3.33 -15.72
N MET A 507 36.29 -4.05 -16.72
CA MET A 507 36.14 -5.51 -16.65
C MET A 507 37.49 -6.24 -16.61
N GLN A 508 38.52 -5.73 -17.30
CA GLN A 508 39.90 -6.24 -17.21
C GLN A 508 40.47 -6.13 -15.79
N LEU A 509 40.18 -5.03 -15.08
CA LEU A 509 40.59 -4.89 -13.69
C LEU A 509 39.93 -5.96 -12.81
N ALA A 510 38.63 -6.20 -13.00
CA ALA A 510 37.90 -7.22 -12.23
C ALA A 510 38.51 -8.61 -12.40
N THR A 511 38.86 -8.99 -13.62
CA THR A 511 39.43 -10.30 -13.88
C THR A 511 40.90 -10.41 -13.50
N SER A 512 41.66 -9.32 -13.59
CA SER A 512 43.02 -9.28 -13.03
C SER A 512 43.04 -9.55 -11.51
N LYS A 513 41.91 -9.34 -10.83
CA LYS A 513 41.69 -9.63 -9.41
C LYS A 513 41.05 -11.01 -9.16
N GLY A 514 40.81 -11.78 -10.21
CA GLY A 514 40.31 -13.16 -10.13
C GLY A 514 38.79 -13.32 -10.12
N HIS A 515 38.02 -12.28 -10.48
CA HIS A 515 36.57 -12.34 -10.52
C HIS A 515 36.02 -12.92 -11.84
N ASP A 516 34.98 -13.74 -11.75
CA ASP A 516 34.09 -14.03 -12.86
C ASP A 516 33.24 -12.79 -13.22
N LEU A 517 32.71 -12.76 -14.42
CA LEU A 517 31.90 -11.63 -14.90
C LEU A 517 30.47 -12.04 -15.23
N SER A 518 29.54 -11.22 -14.75
CA SER A 518 28.17 -11.15 -15.25
C SER A 518 27.93 -9.78 -15.86
N VAL A 519 27.15 -9.69 -16.93
CA VAL A 519 26.73 -8.42 -17.54
C VAL A 519 25.21 -8.42 -17.64
N ASN A 520 24.58 -7.41 -17.05
CA ASN A 520 23.12 -7.24 -17.11
C ASN A 520 22.77 -6.11 -18.08
N LEU A 521 22.35 -6.49 -19.29
CA LEU A 521 22.00 -5.58 -20.37
C LEU A 521 20.53 -5.19 -20.26
N HIS A 522 20.24 -3.91 -20.47
CA HIS A 522 18.86 -3.41 -20.57
C HIS A 522 18.45 -3.35 -22.04
N ILE A 523 18.28 -4.52 -22.69
CA ILE A 523 17.68 -4.57 -24.03
C ILE A 523 16.17 -4.55 -23.87
N ASP A 524 15.52 -3.54 -24.44
CA ASP A 524 14.07 -3.37 -24.25
C ASP A 524 13.24 -3.93 -25.41
N ASP A 525 13.83 -4.03 -26.61
CA ASP A 525 13.19 -4.55 -27.81
C ASP A 525 14.11 -5.42 -28.67
N ALA A 526 13.60 -6.60 -29.04
CA ALA A 526 14.26 -7.56 -29.92
C ALA A 526 13.93 -7.37 -31.42
N THR A 527 12.96 -6.50 -31.81
CA THR A 527 12.36 -6.44 -33.16
C THR A 527 13.14 -5.68 -34.25
N GLN A 528 14.46 -5.60 -34.15
CA GLN A 528 15.35 -4.91 -35.12
C GLN A 528 15.24 -3.37 -35.19
N LEU A 529 14.34 -2.73 -34.43
CA LEU A 529 14.13 -1.27 -34.45
C LEU A 529 15.07 -0.44 -33.55
N GLY A 530 16.30 -0.92 -33.24
CA GLY A 530 17.43 0.00 -33.01
C GLY A 530 18.24 -0.07 -31.70
N GLY A 531 17.92 -0.91 -30.70
CA GLY A 531 18.58 -0.85 -29.38
C GLY A 531 19.80 -1.77 -29.14
N TRP A 532 19.62 -3.09 -29.22
CA TRP A 532 20.61 -4.06 -28.70
C TRP A 532 21.97 -4.05 -29.40
N ARG A 533 22.05 -3.57 -30.65
CA ARG A 533 23.28 -3.60 -31.44
C ARG A 533 24.34 -2.61 -30.95
N ASN A 534 23.93 -1.52 -30.29
CA ASN A 534 24.86 -0.49 -29.80
C ASN A 534 25.45 -0.83 -28.43
N THR A 535 24.69 -1.48 -27.55
CA THR A 535 25.17 -1.99 -26.26
C THR A 535 26.03 -3.25 -26.39
N LEU A 536 26.04 -3.91 -27.56
CA LEU A 536 26.78 -5.16 -27.82
C LEU A 536 27.90 -5.00 -28.85
N ASN A 537 28.40 -3.78 -29.04
CA ASN A 537 29.57 -3.52 -29.89
C ASN A 537 30.91 -3.65 -29.12
N PHE A 538 30.90 -4.37 -28.00
CA PHE A 538 32.07 -4.82 -27.27
C PHE A 538 32.04 -6.35 -27.21
N ASP A 539 33.17 -7.00 -27.49
CA ASP A 539 33.32 -8.44 -27.30
C ASP A 539 33.92 -8.69 -25.91
N PRO A 540 33.11 -9.07 -24.90
CA PRO A 540 33.67 -9.42 -23.60
C PRO A 540 34.61 -10.63 -23.73
N LEU A 541 34.46 -11.52 -24.71
CA LEU A 541 35.19 -12.79 -24.74
C LEU A 541 36.65 -12.74 -25.16
N GLU A 542 37.18 -11.62 -25.65
CA GLU A 542 38.62 -11.48 -25.84
C GLU A 542 39.41 -11.65 -24.52
N LEU A 543 38.71 -11.73 -23.38
CA LEU A 543 39.28 -11.67 -22.05
C LEU A 543 38.97 -12.88 -21.13
N TYR A 544 38.10 -13.85 -21.47
CA TYR A 544 37.49 -14.74 -20.44
C TYR A 544 37.33 -16.25 -20.77
N SER A 545 37.20 -17.04 -19.68
CA SER A 545 36.87 -18.48 -19.68
C SER A 545 35.40 -18.80 -19.38
N ARG A 546 34.62 -17.92 -18.72
CA ARG A 546 33.15 -18.04 -18.58
C ARG A 546 32.48 -16.69 -18.30
N VAL A 547 31.38 -16.34 -18.99
CA VAL A 547 30.63 -15.07 -18.82
C VAL A 547 29.13 -15.33 -18.75
N TRP A 548 28.43 -14.62 -17.87
CA TRP A 548 26.97 -14.60 -17.80
C TRP A 548 26.45 -13.31 -18.41
N VAL A 549 25.51 -13.41 -19.35
CA VAL A 549 24.91 -12.25 -19.99
C VAL A 549 23.40 -12.33 -19.81
N THR A 550 22.85 -11.35 -19.10
CA THR A 550 21.41 -11.15 -19.00
C THR A 550 21.02 -10.18 -20.09
N MET A 551 20.17 -10.59 -21.03
CA MET A 551 19.85 -9.78 -22.21
C MET A 551 18.91 -8.60 -21.89
N GLN A 552 17.99 -8.78 -20.97
CA GLN A 552 17.02 -7.80 -20.49
C GLN A 552 17.28 -7.65 -18.97
N GLY A 553 17.24 -6.45 -18.38
CA GLY A 553 17.57 -6.25 -16.96
C GLY A 553 16.43 -6.15 -15.96
N GLU A 554 15.25 -5.67 -16.39
CA GLU A 554 14.12 -5.32 -15.51
C GLU A 554 12.75 -5.49 -16.22
N MET A 555 12.58 -5.11 -17.47
CA MET A 555 11.32 -5.22 -18.21
C MET A 555 10.99 -6.64 -18.67
N GLY A 556 9.88 -6.84 -19.38
CA GLY A 556 9.68 -8.18 -19.95
C GLY A 556 8.44 -8.42 -20.79
N ALA A 557 7.59 -7.42 -21.02
CA ALA A 557 6.47 -7.60 -21.95
C ALA A 557 6.97 -8.07 -23.32
N THR A 558 8.02 -7.44 -23.87
CA THR A 558 8.53 -7.76 -25.21
C THR A 558 9.05 -9.19 -25.34
N ILE A 559 9.46 -9.85 -24.24
CA ILE A 559 9.86 -11.26 -24.22
C ILE A 559 8.69 -12.16 -24.63
N PHE A 560 7.50 -11.88 -24.11
CA PHE A 560 6.30 -12.67 -24.38
C PHE A 560 5.68 -12.33 -25.74
N PHE A 561 5.70 -11.06 -26.16
CA PHE A 561 5.16 -10.65 -27.46
C PHE A 561 6.10 -10.99 -28.65
N ASN A 562 7.41 -10.96 -28.44
CA ASN A 562 8.42 -11.10 -29.49
C ASN A 562 9.41 -12.25 -29.19
N SER A 563 8.90 -13.36 -28.63
CA SER A 563 9.73 -14.47 -28.14
C SER A 563 10.63 -15.08 -29.21
N GLN A 564 10.20 -15.13 -30.48
CA GLN A 564 11.03 -15.60 -31.59
C GLN A 564 12.23 -14.69 -31.85
N GLN A 565 12.04 -13.37 -31.80
CA GLN A 565 13.11 -12.39 -31.96
C GLN A 565 14.07 -12.46 -30.77
N TRP A 566 13.57 -12.67 -29.56
CA TRP A 566 14.41 -12.89 -28.39
C TRP A 566 15.23 -14.19 -28.46
N GLN A 567 14.70 -15.26 -29.07
CA GLN A 567 15.49 -16.46 -29.38
C GLN A 567 16.64 -16.12 -30.36
N GLN A 568 16.37 -15.29 -31.37
CA GLN A 568 17.40 -14.83 -32.29
C GLN A 568 18.47 -14.00 -31.57
N VAL A 569 18.08 -13.09 -30.65
CA VAL A 569 19.05 -12.32 -29.85
C VAL A 569 19.92 -13.25 -29.00
N ALA A 570 19.34 -14.25 -28.35
CA ALA A 570 20.11 -15.22 -27.57
C ALA A 570 21.09 -16.02 -28.46
N SER A 571 20.65 -16.43 -29.65
CA SER A 571 21.50 -17.11 -30.64
C SER A 571 22.63 -16.19 -31.14
N ASP A 572 22.32 -14.95 -31.50
CA ASP A 572 23.27 -13.96 -31.99
C ASP A 572 24.31 -13.62 -30.91
N LEU A 573 23.89 -13.54 -29.65
CA LEU A 573 24.79 -13.35 -28.52
C LEU A 573 25.77 -14.51 -28.36
N ARG A 574 25.29 -15.75 -28.39
CA ARG A 574 26.17 -16.93 -28.33
C ARG A 574 27.11 -17.01 -29.54
N ALA A 575 26.64 -16.63 -30.72
CA ALA A 575 27.44 -16.63 -31.95
C ALA A 575 28.51 -15.55 -31.94
N ARG A 576 28.18 -14.33 -31.48
CA ARG A 576 29.14 -13.22 -31.33
C ARG A 576 30.15 -13.51 -30.24
N MET A 577 29.67 -13.97 -29.09
CA MET A 577 30.49 -14.38 -27.97
C MET A 577 30.91 -15.84 -28.13
N GLY A 578 31.57 -16.15 -29.25
CA GLY A 578 32.59 -17.21 -29.30
C GLY A 578 32.16 -18.67 -29.10
N GLY A 579 30.88 -19.06 -29.27
CA GLY A 579 30.41 -20.41 -29.63
C GLY A 579 30.83 -21.64 -28.80
N ASN A 580 31.68 -21.50 -27.78
CA ASN A 580 32.41 -22.59 -27.12
C ASN A 580 31.80 -23.04 -25.79
N GLY A 581 30.54 -22.68 -25.50
CA GLY A 581 29.86 -23.07 -24.25
C GLY A 581 30.30 -22.30 -23.00
N ASN A 582 31.19 -21.31 -23.16
CA ASN A 582 31.68 -20.45 -22.07
C ASN A 582 30.75 -19.26 -21.79
N VAL A 583 29.63 -19.13 -22.48
CA VAL A 583 28.66 -18.05 -22.28
C VAL A 583 27.36 -18.64 -21.82
N GLN A 584 26.88 -18.14 -20.69
CA GLN A 584 25.54 -18.40 -20.19
C GLN A 584 24.69 -17.19 -20.56
N VAL A 585 23.61 -17.41 -21.29
CA VAL A 585 22.70 -16.36 -21.73
C VAL A 585 21.39 -16.51 -20.96
N GLY A 586 21.03 -15.49 -20.21
CA GLY A 586 19.78 -15.43 -19.48
C GLY A 586 18.95 -14.22 -19.84
N VAL A 587 17.79 -14.13 -19.20
CA VAL A 587 16.85 -13.03 -19.40
C VAL A 587 16.38 -12.48 -18.06
N GLY A 588 16.35 -11.16 -17.92
CA GLY A 588 15.85 -10.46 -16.74
C GLY A 588 14.36 -10.21 -16.85
N ILE A 589 13.68 -10.32 -15.71
CA ILE A 589 12.22 -10.21 -15.59
C ILE A 589 11.85 -9.58 -14.23
N ASN A 590 11.20 -8.40 -14.21
CA ASN A 590 10.51 -7.81 -13.03
C ASN A 590 9.02 -8.22 -12.90
N ASN A 591 8.23 -7.62 -12.03
CA ASN A 591 6.80 -7.86 -11.83
C ASN A 591 5.93 -7.13 -12.88
N ALA A 592 4.71 -7.65 -13.12
CA ALA A 592 3.68 -7.11 -14.02
C ALA A 592 3.92 -7.33 -15.53
N LYS A 593 3.83 -8.59 -15.99
CA LYS A 593 4.21 -8.99 -17.36
C LYS A 593 3.15 -8.91 -18.44
N LEU A 594 1.91 -8.57 -18.08
CA LEU A 594 1.03 -7.98 -19.09
C LEU A 594 1.64 -6.65 -19.54
N CYS A 595 1.94 -5.72 -18.64
CA CYS A 595 2.44 -4.38 -19.00
C CYS A 595 3.95 -4.21 -19.21
N GLY A 596 4.81 -5.01 -18.58
CA GLY A 596 6.26 -4.81 -18.66
C GLY A 596 6.73 -3.46 -18.12
N CYS A 597 5.92 -2.78 -17.30
CA CYS A 597 6.24 -1.47 -16.73
C CYS A 597 7.02 -1.62 -15.42
N ILE A 598 8.06 -0.80 -15.25
CA ILE A 598 8.82 -0.65 -14.00
C ILE A 598 8.02 0.18 -12.96
N LEU A 599 7.12 1.06 -13.42
CA LEU A 599 6.28 1.93 -12.58
C LEU A 599 4.81 1.48 -12.50
N VAL A 600 4.55 0.36 -11.84
CA VAL A 600 3.17 0.01 -11.41
C VAL A 600 3.10 0.23 -9.90
N PRO A 601 2.01 0.82 -9.36
CA PRO A 601 1.78 0.82 -7.92
C PRO A 601 1.98 -0.60 -7.36
N ILE A 602 2.57 -0.71 -6.17
CA ILE A 602 2.77 -2.02 -5.53
C ILE A 602 1.38 -2.57 -5.18
N VAL A 603 0.84 -3.42 -6.05
CA VAL A 603 -0.43 -4.11 -5.87
C VAL A 603 -0.15 -5.43 -5.13
N ASP A 604 -0.96 -5.75 -4.11
CA ASP A 604 -0.89 -7.04 -3.40
C ASP A 604 -0.90 -8.20 -4.42
N GLN A 605 -0.09 -9.23 -4.19
CA GLN A 605 0.03 -10.39 -5.09
C GLN A 605 -1.35 -10.97 -5.46
N ARG A 606 -2.29 -11.02 -4.51
CA ARG A 606 -3.63 -11.56 -4.75
C ARG A 606 -4.50 -10.61 -5.55
N GLU A 607 -4.35 -9.30 -5.39
CA GLU A 607 -5.08 -8.30 -6.20
C GLU A 607 -4.60 -8.31 -7.65
N PHE A 608 -3.28 -8.40 -7.86
CA PHE A 608 -2.72 -8.52 -9.20
C PHE A 608 -3.16 -9.82 -9.88
N LEU A 609 -3.01 -10.96 -9.20
CA LEU A 609 -3.38 -12.27 -9.75
C LEU A 609 -4.89 -12.44 -9.92
N ALA A 610 -5.73 -11.71 -9.17
CA ALA A 610 -7.18 -11.73 -9.36
C ALA A 610 -7.60 -11.11 -10.70
N GLN A 611 -6.85 -10.12 -11.20
CA GLN A 611 -7.12 -9.44 -12.47
C GLN A 611 -6.37 -10.08 -13.65
N PHE A 612 -5.27 -10.80 -13.37
CA PHE A 612 -4.42 -11.42 -14.37
C PHE A 612 -5.17 -12.34 -15.36
N PRO A 613 -6.09 -13.24 -14.96
CA PRO A 613 -6.81 -14.08 -15.92
C PRO A 613 -7.59 -13.26 -16.94
N ALA A 614 -8.32 -12.24 -16.49
CA ALA A 614 -9.14 -11.41 -17.37
C ALA A 614 -8.27 -10.61 -18.35
N ALA A 615 -7.14 -10.06 -17.88
CA ALA A 615 -6.23 -9.32 -18.71
C ALA A 615 -5.41 -10.22 -19.67
N PHE A 616 -5.04 -11.43 -19.24
CA PHE A 616 -4.42 -12.43 -20.10
C PHE A 616 -5.36 -12.87 -21.21
N GLU A 617 -6.65 -13.09 -20.91
CA GLU A 617 -7.66 -13.44 -21.90
C GLU A 617 -7.81 -12.40 -23.02
N VAL A 618 -7.59 -11.12 -22.74
CA VAL A 618 -7.64 -10.04 -23.74
C VAL A 618 -6.49 -10.15 -24.75
N VAL A 619 -5.29 -10.53 -24.31
CA VAL A 619 -4.08 -10.47 -25.14
C VAL A 619 -3.51 -11.83 -25.53
N LYS A 620 -4.05 -12.93 -25.01
CA LYS A 620 -3.55 -14.29 -25.31
C LYS A 620 -3.49 -14.61 -26.80
N GLY A 621 -4.34 -13.97 -27.61
CA GLY A 621 -4.35 -14.13 -29.07
C GLY A 621 -3.15 -13.49 -29.78
N GLU A 622 -2.40 -12.62 -29.08
CA GLU A 622 -1.18 -11.98 -29.58
C GLU A 622 0.09 -12.79 -29.23
N PHE A 623 -0.04 -13.81 -28.37
CA PHE A 623 1.09 -14.63 -27.92
C PHE A 623 1.31 -15.87 -28.79
N ASP A 624 2.55 -16.09 -29.22
CA ASP A 624 3.02 -17.38 -29.73
C ASP A 624 3.49 -18.27 -28.57
N LEU A 625 2.55 -19.01 -27.97
CA LEU A 625 2.82 -19.89 -26.83
C LEU A 625 3.94 -20.92 -27.09
N PRO A 626 3.97 -21.64 -28.23
CA PRO A 626 5.10 -22.50 -28.59
C PRO A 626 6.45 -21.76 -28.60
N ALA A 627 6.51 -20.56 -29.19
CA ALA A 627 7.75 -19.79 -29.21
C ALA A 627 8.16 -19.29 -27.82
N ILE A 628 7.22 -18.89 -26.96
CA ILE A 628 7.50 -18.53 -25.55
C ILE A 628 8.08 -19.73 -24.82
N GLN A 629 7.43 -20.90 -24.92
CA GLN A 629 7.90 -22.11 -24.26
C GLN A 629 9.29 -22.53 -24.77
N ASN A 630 9.53 -22.45 -26.08
CA ASN A 630 10.82 -22.75 -26.66
C ASN A 630 11.91 -21.77 -26.18
N PHE A 631 11.59 -20.48 -26.07
CA PHE A 631 12.51 -19.47 -25.58
C PHE A 631 12.99 -19.82 -24.16
N PHE A 632 12.06 -20.03 -23.22
CA PHE A 632 12.41 -20.28 -21.83
C PHE A 632 13.07 -21.65 -21.59
N ARG A 633 12.73 -22.67 -22.37
CA ARG A 633 13.27 -24.03 -22.18
C ARG A 633 14.57 -24.29 -22.92
N ASN A 634 14.77 -23.64 -24.08
CA ASN A 634 15.84 -24.01 -25.01
C ASN A 634 16.73 -22.85 -25.45
N ALA A 635 16.29 -21.60 -25.32
CA ALA A 635 17.06 -20.45 -25.80
C ALA A 635 17.88 -19.75 -24.73
N ILE A 636 17.62 -19.99 -23.45
CA ILE A 636 18.32 -19.38 -22.31
C ILE A 636 18.87 -20.45 -21.37
N ASP A 637 19.84 -20.08 -20.56
CA ASP A 637 20.48 -20.92 -19.54
C ASP A 637 19.98 -20.57 -18.12
N PHE A 638 19.48 -19.35 -17.92
CA PHE A 638 18.96 -18.89 -16.63
C PHE A 638 17.88 -17.82 -16.75
N VAL A 639 16.98 -17.77 -15.76
CA VAL A 639 16.03 -16.67 -15.56
C VAL A 639 16.55 -15.79 -14.43
N SER A 640 16.70 -14.52 -14.72
CA SER A 640 17.17 -13.50 -13.78
C SER A 640 15.98 -12.66 -13.31
N LEU A 641 15.83 -12.52 -12.00
CA LEU A 641 14.74 -11.78 -11.38
C LEU A 641 15.26 -10.44 -10.88
N SER A 642 14.59 -9.36 -11.31
CA SER A 642 14.81 -8.01 -10.80
C SER A 642 13.58 -7.61 -10.01
N ALA A 643 13.67 -7.65 -8.68
CA ALA A 643 12.53 -7.31 -7.86
C ALA A 643 12.87 -7.00 -6.40
N TYR A 644 12.00 -6.22 -5.77
CA TYR A 644 12.12 -5.79 -4.39
C TYR A 644 11.06 -6.49 -3.54
N VAL A 645 11.49 -7.32 -2.61
CA VAL A 645 10.58 -8.09 -1.75
C VAL A 645 10.05 -7.17 -0.64
N PRO A 646 8.76 -6.85 -0.57
CA PRO A 646 8.21 -6.16 0.59
C PRO A 646 8.37 -7.02 1.85
N GLN A 647 8.77 -6.43 2.97
CA GLN A 647 8.71 -7.11 4.26
C GLN A 647 7.24 -7.15 4.67
N ALA A 648 6.55 -8.26 4.38
CA ALA A 648 5.10 -8.38 4.56
C ALA A 648 4.61 -8.05 6.00
N THR A 649 5.48 -8.19 7.01
CA THR A 649 5.25 -7.80 8.41
C THR A 649 6.59 -7.49 9.10
N ILE A 650 6.55 -6.92 10.31
CA ILE A 650 7.72 -6.81 11.19
C ILE A 650 8.27 -8.16 11.69
N ASP A 651 7.51 -9.27 11.50
CA ASP A 651 7.88 -10.65 11.86
C ASP A 651 8.19 -11.51 10.61
N PHE A 652 8.74 -10.87 9.57
CA PHE A 652 9.07 -11.48 8.28
C PHE A 652 9.99 -12.71 8.42
N GLN A 653 9.59 -13.83 7.81
CA GLN A 653 10.38 -15.06 7.78
C GLN A 653 11.25 -15.13 6.51
N PRO A 654 12.40 -15.83 6.54
CA PRO A 654 13.27 -15.94 5.35
C PRO A 654 12.54 -16.35 4.07
N CYS A 655 11.61 -17.30 4.15
CA CYS A 655 10.88 -17.81 2.98
C CYS A 655 9.81 -16.85 2.44
N ASP A 656 9.45 -15.80 3.18
CA ASP A 656 8.56 -14.76 2.67
C ASP A 656 9.24 -13.96 1.51
N MET A 657 10.56 -14.13 1.31
CA MET A 657 11.32 -13.58 0.17
C MET A 657 10.90 -14.16 -1.18
N GLU A 658 10.26 -15.33 -1.20
CA GLU A 658 9.85 -15.99 -2.44
C GLU A 658 8.45 -15.59 -2.91
N GLY A 659 7.77 -14.64 -2.26
CA GLY A 659 6.43 -14.20 -2.68
C GLY A 659 6.40 -13.77 -4.15
N LEU A 660 7.46 -13.11 -4.62
CA LEU A 660 7.60 -12.68 -6.01
C LEU A 660 7.89 -13.83 -6.97
N MET A 661 8.72 -14.80 -6.56
CA MET A 661 8.96 -16.02 -7.35
C MET A 661 7.68 -16.84 -7.47
N SER A 662 6.90 -16.93 -6.39
CA SER A 662 5.60 -17.60 -6.36
C SER A 662 4.62 -16.95 -7.33
N ARG A 663 4.57 -15.61 -7.33
CA ARG A 663 3.75 -14.84 -8.28
C ARG A 663 4.18 -15.08 -9.73
N LEU A 664 5.47 -15.04 -10.01
CA LEU A 664 6.00 -15.30 -11.35
C LEU A 664 5.66 -16.73 -11.82
N ASP A 665 5.78 -17.71 -10.92
CA ASP A 665 5.44 -19.11 -11.21
C ASP A 665 3.95 -19.27 -11.52
N GLU A 666 3.06 -18.56 -10.81
CA GLU A 666 1.63 -18.52 -11.11
C GLU A 666 1.34 -17.87 -12.48
N GLU A 667 2.05 -16.79 -12.85
CA GLU A 667 1.93 -16.18 -14.18
C GLU A 667 2.42 -17.14 -15.28
N PHE A 668 3.55 -17.82 -15.07
CA PHE A 668 4.14 -18.76 -16.02
C PHE A 668 3.19 -19.91 -16.39
N GLN A 669 2.30 -20.31 -15.47
CA GLN A 669 1.31 -21.35 -15.74
C GLN A 669 0.38 -21.00 -16.91
N TYR A 670 0.06 -19.72 -17.11
CA TYR A 670 -0.77 -19.26 -18.25
C TYR A 670 -0.04 -19.40 -19.59
N TYR A 671 1.29 -19.46 -19.57
CA TYR A 671 2.14 -19.71 -20.73
C TYR A 671 2.52 -21.19 -20.88
N GLY A 672 2.04 -22.08 -20.00
CA GLY A 672 2.41 -23.50 -19.98
C GLY A 672 3.82 -23.76 -19.45
N LEU A 673 4.31 -22.88 -18.57
CA LEU A 673 5.61 -22.95 -17.91
C LEU A 673 5.43 -22.99 -16.39
N THR A 674 6.43 -23.50 -15.67
CA THR A 674 6.58 -23.29 -14.22
C THR A 674 8.06 -23.15 -13.93
N LEU A 675 8.43 -22.34 -12.94
CA LEU A 675 9.80 -22.20 -12.47
C LEU A 675 10.36 -23.56 -12.04
N LYS A 676 9.58 -24.38 -11.35
CA LYS A 676 10.01 -25.74 -10.93
C LYS A 676 10.33 -26.64 -12.13
N GLN A 677 9.53 -26.58 -13.20
CA GLN A 677 9.81 -27.34 -14.40
C GLN A 677 11.05 -26.79 -15.13
N LEU A 678 11.21 -25.47 -15.21
CA LEU A 678 12.41 -24.87 -15.81
C LEU A 678 13.67 -25.29 -15.05
N GLN A 679 13.63 -25.32 -13.71
CA GLN A 679 14.74 -25.84 -12.91
C GLN A 679 15.00 -27.32 -13.14
N ALA A 680 13.95 -28.14 -13.28
CA ALA A 680 14.09 -29.55 -13.64
C ALA A 680 14.69 -29.73 -15.05
N ASP A 681 14.44 -28.79 -15.96
CA ASP A 681 15.03 -28.73 -17.30
C ASP A 681 16.48 -28.17 -17.29
N GLY A 682 17.01 -27.78 -16.13
CA GLY A 682 18.38 -27.29 -15.96
C GLY A 682 18.53 -25.77 -16.07
N ILE A 683 17.42 -25.02 -16.14
CA ILE A 683 17.44 -23.55 -16.16
C ILE A 683 17.66 -23.03 -14.75
N GLU A 684 18.72 -22.25 -14.56
CA GLU A 684 19.03 -21.64 -13.27
C GLU A 684 18.08 -20.48 -12.95
N ILE A 685 17.88 -20.21 -11.67
CA ILE A 685 17.18 -18.99 -11.22
C ILE A 685 18.18 -18.09 -10.50
N HIS A 686 18.28 -16.86 -10.98
CA HIS A 686 19.17 -15.84 -10.44
C HIS A 686 18.32 -14.70 -9.89
N TRP A 687 18.76 -14.08 -8.81
CA TRP A 687 18.33 -12.72 -8.48
C TRP A 687 19.30 -11.73 -9.14
N GLY A 688 18.94 -11.22 -10.31
CA GLY A 688 19.70 -10.23 -11.08
C GLY A 688 19.78 -8.86 -10.44
N GLU A 689 18.77 -8.53 -9.65
CA GLU A 689 18.68 -7.38 -8.78
C GLU A 689 17.85 -7.83 -7.59
N PHE A 690 18.49 -7.89 -6.42
CA PHE A 690 17.87 -8.32 -5.19
C PHE A 690 17.78 -7.18 -4.20
N GLY A 691 16.55 -6.73 -3.93
CA GLY A 691 16.27 -5.75 -2.91
C GLY A 691 15.35 -6.29 -1.80
N VAL A 692 15.63 -5.94 -0.54
CA VAL A 692 14.64 -6.05 0.55
C VAL A 692 13.92 -4.71 0.70
N GLY A 693 12.59 -4.73 0.76
CA GLY A 693 11.82 -3.53 0.97
C GLY A 693 12.27 -2.77 2.22
N GLY A 694 12.26 -1.45 2.12
CA GLY A 694 12.95 -0.64 3.09
C GLY A 694 12.82 0.86 2.92
N GLY A 695 12.02 1.42 2.02
CA GLY A 695 11.81 2.87 2.10
C GLY A 695 11.21 3.55 0.89
N THR A 696 10.06 4.12 1.13
CA THR A 696 9.78 5.55 1.04
C THR A 696 8.38 5.67 1.64
N SER A 697 7.80 6.86 1.76
CA SER A 697 6.36 7.00 1.96
C SER A 697 5.64 6.21 0.85
N PRO A 698 4.35 5.85 1.03
CA PRO A 698 3.56 5.16 0.00
C PRO A 698 3.55 5.82 -1.40
N THR A 699 4.04 7.05 -1.50
CA THR A 699 4.19 7.88 -2.70
C THR A 699 5.57 7.81 -3.37
N GLY A 700 6.57 7.13 -2.79
CA GLY A 700 7.90 6.99 -3.40
C GLY A 700 8.85 8.18 -3.24
N ASP A 701 8.41 9.30 -2.65
CA ASP A 701 9.08 10.61 -2.72
C ASP A 701 9.80 11.05 -1.43
N LYS A 702 9.56 10.35 -0.31
CA LYS A 702 10.11 10.72 1.02
C LYS A 702 10.55 9.49 1.80
N LYS A 703 11.47 9.66 2.74
CA LYS A 703 11.89 8.61 3.67
C LYS A 703 10.67 8.00 4.39
N ALA A 704 10.64 6.67 4.54
CA ALA A 704 9.68 6.01 5.41
C ALA A 704 9.81 6.56 6.85
N THR A 705 8.68 6.86 7.49
CA THR A 705 8.63 7.46 8.84
C THR A 705 8.15 6.49 9.91
N THR A 706 7.75 5.27 9.51
CA THR A 706 7.35 4.16 10.40
C THR A 706 7.98 2.84 9.97
N ALA A 707 8.09 1.87 10.89
CA ALA A 707 8.60 0.54 10.58
C ALA A 707 7.66 -0.19 9.60
N GLU A 708 6.36 0.05 9.71
CA GLU A 708 5.34 -0.44 8.79
C GLU A 708 5.51 0.18 7.39
N GLU A 709 5.73 1.49 7.28
CA GLU A 709 6.01 2.13 5.97
C GLU A 709 7.28 1.59 5.31
N ALA A 710 8.33 1.34 6.11
CA ALA A 710 9.56 0.72 5.62
C ALA A 710 9.35 -0.75 5.20
N ALA A 711 8.46 -1.47 5.89
CA ALA A 711 8.18 -2.87 5.63
C ALA A 711 7.30 -3.08 4.37
N TYR A 712 6.24 -2.28 4.21
CA TYR A 712 5.28 -2.43 3.12
C TYR A 712 5.66 -1.76 1.81
N THR A 713 6.65 -0.84 1.82
CA THR A 713 7.05 -0.09 0.63
C THR A 713 8.42 -0.58 0.16
N PRO A 714 8.53 -1.33 -0.96
CA PRO A 714 9.82 -1.61 -1.57
C PRO A 714 10.55 -0.29 -1.84
N PHE A 715 11.86 -0.29 -1.59
CA PHE A 715 12.66 0.91 -1.77
C PHE A 715 12.73 1.24 -3.25
N PHE A 716 12.26 2.43 -3.66
CA PHE A 716 12.39 2.94 -5.04
C PHE A 716 13.62 3.85 -5.22
N GLY A 717 14.49 3.92 -4.20
CA GLY A 717 15.51 4.95 -4.12
C GLY A 717 14.91 6.33 -3.83
N MET A 718 15.58 7.13 -3.00
CA MET A 718 15.32 8.57 -2.97
C MET A 718 16.31 9.25 -3.91
N SER A 719 15.86 9.90 -4.98
CA SER A 719 16.76 10.56 -5.94
C SER A 719 17.84 11.46 -5.27
N GLY A 720 19.09 11.39 -5.76
CA GLY A 720 20.23 12.18 -5.31
C GLY A 720 21.50 11.35 -5.04
N PRO A 721 22.38 11.79 -4.14
CA PRO A 721 23.38 10.91 -3.52
C PRO A 721 22.90 10.41 -2.14
N TYR A 722 23.38 9.26 -1.69
CA TYR A 722 23.10 8.75 -0.34
C TYR A 722 23.58 9.74 0.72
N THR A 723 22.73 10.03 1.70
CA THR A 723 23.09 10.75 2.94
C THR A 723 22.58 9.95 4.13
N ARG A 724 23.23 10.10 5.29
CA ARG A 724 22.79 9.38 6.51
C ARG A 724 21.36 9.78 6.89
N GLU A 725 20.95 11.02 6.63
CA GLU A 725 19.57 11.47 6.85
C GLU A 725 18.55 10.67 6.02
N LYS A 726 18.91 10.32 4.79
CA LYS A 726 18.07 9.59 3.84
C LYS A 726 18.02 8.07 4.08
N ASP A 727 18.88 7.53 4.92
CA ASP A 727 18.93 6.08 5.19
C ASP A 727 17.67 5.61 5.93
N PRO A 728 16.79 4.83 5.28
CA PRO A 728 15.53 4.43 5.87
C PRO A 728 15.70 3.37 6.97
N PHE A 729 16.86 2.74 7.10
CA PHE A 729 17.15 1.72 8.11
C PHE A 729 17.60 2.30 9.47
N ILE A 730 17.85 3.62 9.56
CA ILE A 730 18.27 4.29 10.81
C ILE A 730 17.14 4.45 11.83
N LEU A 731 15.87 4.40 11.41
CA LEU A 731 14.77 4.86 12.26
C LEU A 731 14.31 3.87 13.33
N TYR A 732 14.66 2.58 13.26
CA TYR A 732 13.94 1.57 14.04
C TYR A 732 14.73 0.44 14.70
N ASP A 733 16.06 0.41 14.64
CA ASP A 733 16.81 -0.78 15.12
C ASP A 733 16.24 -2.07 14.48
N LEU A 734 15.79 -1.96 13.21
CA LEU A 734 15.44 -3.08 12.32
C LEU A 734 16.70 -3.88 11.92
N ALA A 735 17.79 -3.74 12.68
CA ALA A 735 18.97 -4.59 12.69
C ALA A 735 18.62 -5.99 13.23
N GLN A 736 17.65 -6.64 12.59
CA GLN A 736 17.58 -8.08 12.50
C GLN A 736 18.10 -8.47 11.10
N PRO A 737 19.42 -8.36 10.82
CA PRO A 737 20.02 -8.85 9.58
C PRO A 737 19.81 -10.36 9.36
N SER A 738 19.21 -11.05 10.33
CA SER A 738 18.94 -12.48 10.38
C SER A 738 18.11 -12.99 9.19
N PRO A 739 16.87 -12.57 8.89
CA PRO A 739 16.05 -13.30 7.91
C PRO A 739 16.59 -13.24 6.47
N THR A 740 17.06 -12.08 6.03
CA THR A 740 17.69 -11.89 4.71
C THR A 740 18.97 -12.68 4.58
N ALA A 741 19.84 -12.59 5.58
CA ALA A 741 21.07 -13.36 5.62
C ALA A 741 20.81 -14.87 5.61
N HIS A 742 19.81 -15.35 6.37
CA HIS A 742 19.42 -16.75 6.37
C HIS A 742 18.88 -17.18 5.00
N TYR A 743 18.05 -16.38 4.34
CA TYR A 743 17.57 -16.68 2.99
C TYR A 743 18.70 -16.75 1.97
N LEU A 744 19.61 -15.76 1.97
CA LEU A 744 20.77 -15.71 1.09
C LEU A 744 21.69 -16.91 1.29
N ALA A 745 21.90 -17.32 2.55
CA ALA A 745 22.70 -18.49 2.88
C ALA A 745 22.00 -19.81 2.50
N GLN A 746 20.67 -19.86 2.59
CA GLN A 746 19.86 -21.04 2.27
C GLN A 746 19.66 -21.25 0.76
N GLY A 747 19.73 -20.17 -0.04
CA GLY A 747 19.61 -20.29 -1.49
C GLY A 747 18.19 -20.47 -1.99
N GLY A 748 17.22 -19.89 -1.29
CA GLY A 748 15.80 -20.12 -1.52
C GLY A 748 15.19 -21.19 -0.62
N CYS A 749 13.87 -21.19 -0.54
CA CYS A 749 13.07 -22.14 0.23
C CYS A 749 12.36 -23.14 -0.70
N GLN A 750 11.43 -22.67 -1.53
CA GLN A 750 10.69 -23.46 -2.51
C GLN A 750 11.39 -23.57 -3.85
N TYR A 751 12.17 -22.54 -4.23
CA TYR A 751 12.87 -22.48 -5.50
C TYR A 751 14.37 -22.38 -5.23
N HIS A 752 15.18 -23.21 -5.89
CA HIS A 752 16.63 -23.10 -5.73
C HIS A 752 17.16 -21.86 -6.47
N VAL A 753 17.81 -20.95 -5.76
CA VAL A 753 18.47 -19.79 -6.34
C VAL A 753 19.94 -20.11 -6.54
N SER A 754 20.41 -20.12 -7.78
CA SER A 754 21.82 -20.40 -8.09
C SER A 754 22.72 -19.21 -7.75
N HIS A 755 22.23 -17.99 -8.03
CA HIS A 755 23.01 -16.77 -7.91
C HIS A 755 22.17 -15.60 -7.33
N VAL A 756 22.77 -14.82 -6.44
CA VAL A 756 22.21 -13.56 -5.96
C VAL A 756 23.18 -12.42 -6.25
N TYR A 757 22.72 -11.42 -6.99
CA TYR A 757 23.46 -10.21 -7.27
C TYR A 757 22.92 -9.07 -6.40
N VAL A 758 23.70 -8.71 -5.37
CA VAL A 758 23.34 -7.64 -4.44
C VAL A 758 23.82 -6.31 -5.00
N TRP A 759 22.90 -5.36 -5.17
CA TRP A 759 23.19 -4.02 -5.65
C TRP A 759 23.71 -3.16 -4.49
N ASN A 760 25.00 -3.35 -4.17
CA ASN A 760 25.68 -2.73 -3.02
C ASN A 760 26.59 -1.56 -3.42
N LEU A 761 26.74 -1.23 -4.71
CA LEU A 761 27.62 -0.17 -5.21
C LEU A 761 26.84 0.81 -6.09
N GLU A 762 26.76 2.06 -5.63
CA GLU A 762 26.10 3.19 -6.32
C GLU A 762 24.61 3.05 -6.64
N SER A 763 24.01 1.93 -6.27
CA SER A 763 22.58 1.74 -6.27
C SER A 763 21.99 1.96 -4.89
N TRP A 764 20.71 2.30 -4.90
CA TRP A 764 19.83 2.50 -3.77
C TRP A 764 19.33 1.16 -3.21
N ASP A 765 19.55 0.07 -3.92
CA ASP A 765 18.72 -1.12 -3.97
C ASP A 765 19.32 -2.23 -3.12
N VAL A 766 19.33 -1.88 -1.83
CA VAL A 766 19.19 -2.74 -0.65
C VAL A 766 20.30 -3.75 -0.34
N GLN A 767 20.98 -3.47 0.77
CA GLN A 767 21.04 -4.33 1.98
C GLN A 767 21.83 -3.64 3.08
N ALA A 768 21.72 -2.32 3.16
CA ALA A 768 22.46 -1.56 4.14
C ALA A 768 23.99 -1.86 4.04
N ILE A 769 24.47 -2.21 2.84
CA ILE A 769 25.89 -2.32 2.48
C ILE A 769 26.12 -1.33 1.34
N TYR A 770 26.44 -0.11 1.73
CA TYR A 770 26.96 0.94 0.87
C TYR A 770 28.40 1.11 1.34
N PRO A 771 29.42 0.65 0.59
CA PRO A 771 30.80 0.82 1.02
C PRO A 771 31.35 2.21 0.70
N ILE A 772 30.71 3.03 -0.17
CA ILE A 772 30.94 4.48 -0.30
C ILE A 772 29.74 5.17 -0.99
N SER A 773 29.24 6.27 -0.41
CA SER A 773 28.35 7.22 -1.09
C SER A 773 29.22 8.24 -1.81
N THR A 774 28.71 8.87 -2.87
CA THR A 774 29.40 9.99 -3.54
C THR A 774 29.48 11.27 -2.68
N THR A 775 29.17 11.19 -1.38
CA THR A 775 29.20 12.31 -0.43
C THR A 775 30.29 12.15 0.64
N SER A 776 30.65 13.26 1.28
CA SER A 776 31.60 13.29 2.40
C SER A 776 31.08 12.64 3.69
N GLU A 777 29.79 12.26 3.77
CA GLU A 777 29.19 11.65 4.97
C GLU A 777 29.54 10.17 5.15
N GLY A 778 30.24 9.56 4.18
CA GLY A 778 30.49 8.13 4.16
C GLY A 778 29.25 7.34 3.76
N SER A 779 29.27 6.05 4.05
CA SER A 779 28.27 5.10 3.56
C SER A 779 27.92 4.10 4.66
N TYR A 780 26.65 3.71 4.72
CA TYR A 780 26.21 2.76 5.73
C TYR A 780 26.61 1.34 5.32
N ARG A 781 27.32 0.62 6.18
CA ARG A 781 27.74 -0.77 5.99
C ARG A 781 27.33 -1.59 7.20
N ASP A 782 26.42 -2.55 7.01
CA ASP A 782 26.02 -3.51 8.03
C ASP A 782 27.13 -4.56 8.21
N PRO A 783 27.83 -4.61 9.35
CA PRO A 783 28.91 -5.57 9.56
C PRO A 783 28.44 -7.02 9.58
N ALA A 784 27.18 -7.29 9.98
CA ALA A 784 26.64 -8.64 10.07
C ALA A 784 26.37 -9.23 8.68
N ILE A 785 25.74 -8.46 7.78
CA ILE A 785 25.48 -8.92 6.40
C ILE A 785 26.79 -9.15 5.66
N VAL A 786 27.76 -8.24 5.82
CA VAL A 786 29.11 -8.39 5.25
C VAL A 786 29.80 -9.66 5.76
N GLN A 787 29.72 -9.91 7.06
CA GLN A 787 30.30 -11.11 7.66
C GLN A 787 29.64 -12.38 7.12
N ILE A 788 28.32 -12.38 6.94
CA ILE A 788 27.57 -13.51 6.38
C ILE A 788 27.96 -13.78 4.93
N ILE A 789 28.03 -12.75 4.07
CA ILE A 789 28.50 -12.91 2.68
C ILE A 789 29.90 -13.53 2.68
N ASN A 790 30.78 -13.02 3.54
CA ASN A 790 32.15 -13.53 3.64
C ASN A 790 32.21 -14.96 4.13
N ASP A 791 31.45 -15.32 5.16
CA ASP A 791 31.41 -16.66 5.73
C ASP A 791 30.73 -17.65 4.77
N HIS A 792 29.63 -17.27 4.13
CA HIS A 792 28.95 -18.07 3.12
C HIS A 792 29.86 -18.39 1.95
N ASN A 793 30.44 -17.36 1.32
CA ASN A 793 31.31 -17.55 0.16
C ASN A 793 32.65 -18.21 0.51
N SER A 794 33.08 -18.19 1.77
CA SER A 794 34.28 -18.91 2.24
C SER A 794 33.98 -20.34 2.72
N GLY A 795 32.71 -20.76 2.76
CA GLY A 795 32.28 -22.05 3.27
C GLY A 795 32.36 -22.19 4.79
N ARG A 796 32.34 -21.07 5.52
CA ARG A 796 32.31 -20.99 6.99
C ARG A 796 30.91 -20.78 7.58
N ALA A 797 29.88 -20.53 6.75
CA ALA A 797 28.50 -20.27 7.15
C ALA A 797 27.76 -21.50 7.67
#